data_AF-A0AAX3SDZ5-F1
#
_entry.id   AF-A0AAX3SDZ5-F1
#
_cell.length_a   1.000
_cell.length_b   1.000
_cell.length_c   1.000
_cell.angle_alpha   90.00
_cell.angle_beta   90.00
_cell.angle_gamma   90.00
#
_symmetry.space_group_name_H-M   'P 1'
#
loop_
_entity.id
_entity.type
_entity.pdbx_description
1 polymer ?
#
loop_
_entity_poly.entity_id
_entity_poly.type
_entity_poly.pdbx_seq_one_letter_code
_entity_poly.pdbx_strand_id
1 'polypeptide(L)'
;MADSATLVPHSDIFVTMQPLNQLGYALLKTLRDHLRPLIAYHLLFTILATALLVPLIAWAARAVLAQLNRVVVTNDALISLLFSPLGLVAMLVGLGFTFLLIYWQQAGMLMVAVKPKDNHYALAFEALWRSTRRLPALSGLVVLQVGAHLLLLAPFMLGLAWLYDVWLSGLDPYYVQRVRPPLFWYFIACALPLLVVWASLAAWLYLRWLLALPLVALESYNPYLALKRSVVLTRGWHRSIGVAVLALLVIIIGLPFIATWLFDLVFTPLLWWLPERSAVLIPAMFAYLTGYILVTLTLTFLGVATNALLSACLYLQLAYREVRPSPRSEQAHPGRWAWAIELSVLMIAALQAWWILNSFEIRDKVTVIAHRGSSMVAPENTLAAVEQALKDRADYVELDVRLSADNHVLLYHDRTLARLTGDPREFGDLTREELSHFDVGSWFGDAYQNEKIAGLDEALALVRGRAGLMIDMKPLPGQERVLARAVLETLDAESDIRYRCWATQESALTAVANCSFPNALMDMRIATMSPDTVSYIKQQAPELRVTLLAQLILPGNLDRRSFDALGLRHNRINRQEIRLAALYGYEIHAWTVNDTARMSTLIDLGVDAIITDYPDRLRALVEERRTLSDGSLMLVKLRNWLRE
;
A
#
# COMPACT_ATOMS: atom_id res chain seq x y z
N MET A 1 -20.33 -13.84 -50.23
CA MET A 1 -19.83 -15.18 -50.62
C MET A 1 -18.78 -15.57 -49.61
N ALA A 2 -18.95 -16.75 -49.01
CA ALA A 2 -18.16 -17.25 -47.91
C ALA A 2 -16.86 -17.86 -48.40
N ASP A 3 -15.71 -17.32 -47.98
CA ASP A 3 -14.44 -18.03 -47.98
C ASP A 3 -14.08 -18.35 -46.52
N SER A 4 -14.66 -19.44 -46.02
CA SER A 4 -14.13 -20.12 -44.85
C SER A 4 -12.87 -20.87 -45.30
N ALA A 5 -11.70 -20.26 -45.11
CA ALA A 5 -10.45 -21.00 -45.09
C ALA A 5 -10.46 -21.94 -43.87
N THR A 6 -11.08 -23.11 -44.03
CA THR A 6 -11.06 -24.18 -43.05
C THR A 6 -9.66 -24.76 -43.01
N LEU A 7 -8.93 -24.41 -41.95
CA LEU A 7 -7.68 -25.07 -41.57
C LEU A 7 -7.98 -26.56 -41.31
N VAL A 8 -7.42 -27.46 -42.13
CA VAL A 8 -7.64 -28.91 -42.03
C VAL A 8 -6.55 -29.53 -41.14
N PRO A 9 -6.89 -30.20 -40.03
CA PRO A 9 -5.90 -30.88 -39.18
C PRO A 9 -5.52 -32.26 -39.75
N HIS A 10 -4.23 -32.56 -39.83
CA HIS A 10 -3.69 -33.87 -40.26
C HIS A 10 -3.29 -34.77 -39.09
N SER A 11 -3.32 -36.08 -39.34
CA SER A 11 -3.08 -37.19 -38.41
C SER A 11 -1.60 -37.42 -38.05
N ASP A 12 -1.41 -37.85 -36.80
CA ASP A 12 -0.19 -38.22 -36.05
C ASP A 12 1.02 -38.75 -36.85
N ILE A 13 2.01 -37.88 -37.09
CA ILE A 13 3.41 -38.26 -37.39
C ILE A 13 4.36 -37.31 -36.65
N PHE A 14 5.31 -37.86 -35.90
CA PHE A 14 6.32 -37.14 -35.09
C PHE A 14 6.99 -35.99 -35.88
N VAL A 15 6.94 -34.78 -35.30
CA VAL A 15 7.36 -33.51 -35.93
C VAL A 15 8.81 -33.15 -35.55
N THR A 16 9.63 -32.80 -36.53
CA THR A 16 10.93 -32.13 -36.31
C THR A 16 10.72 -30.62 -36.10
N MET A 17 10.96 -30.15 -34.88
CA MET A 17 10.88 -28.74 -34.51
C MET A 17 12.00 -27.92 -35.18
N GLN A 18 11.66 -26.73 -35.69
CA GLN A 18 12.65 -25.77 -36.19
C GLN A 18 13.52 -25.22 -35.03
N PRO A 19 14.81 -24.94 -35.27
CA PRO A 19 15.72 -24.42 -34.25
C PRO A 19 15.30 -23.04 -33.71
N LEU A 20 15.66 -22.75 -32.46
CA LEU A 20 15.33 -21.50 -31.73
C LEU A 20 15.62 -20.21 -32.52
N ASN A 21 16.65 -20.22 -33.36
CA ASN A 21 17.03 -19.07 -34.18
C ASN A 21 15.96 -18.72 -35.22
N GLN A 22 15.25 -19.71 -35.77
CA GLN A 22 14.16 -19.48 -36.73
C GLN A 22 12.91 -18.93 -36.02
N LEU A 23 12.65 -19.36 -34.78
CA LEU A 23 11.58 -18.82 -33.94
C LEU A 23 11.82 -17.35 -33.59
N GLY A 24 13.04 -16.99 -33.21
CA GLY A 24 13.42 -15.60 -32.93
C GLY A 24 13.26 -14.67 -34.15
N TYR A 25 13.65 -15.15 -35.34
CA TYR A 25 13.45 -14.39 -36.58
C TYR A 25 11.96 -14.22 -36.92
N ALA A 26 11.15 -15.28 -36.77
CA ALA A 26 9.70 -15.21 -37.01
C ALA A 26 8.99 -14.24 -36.05
N LEU A 27 9.40 -14.21 -34.79
CA LEU A 27 8.93 -13.26 -33.78
C LEU A 27 9.21 -11.80 -34.18
N LEU A 28 10.47 -11.49 -34.49
CA LEU A 28 10.89 -10.14 -34.88
C LEU A 28 10.19 -9.66 -36.16
N LYS A 29 10.04 -10.57 -37.14
CA LYS A 29 9.31 -10.28 -38.38
C LYS A 29 7.84 -9.98 -38.10
N THR A 30 7.16 -10.82 -37.30
CA THR A 30 5.74 -10.63 -36.96
C THR A 30 5.51 -9.35 -36.15
N LEU A 31 6.41 -9.05 -35.20
CA LEU A 31 6.37 -7.79 -34.45
C LEU A 31 6.51 -6.59 -35.39
N ARG A 32 7.46 -6.61 -36.33
CA ARG A 32 7.65 -5.53 -37.31
C ARG A 32 6.41 -5.34 -38.20
N ASP A 33 5.82 -6.44 -38.66
CA ASP A 33 4.68 -6.40 -39.59
C ASP A 33 3.39 -5.91 -38.92
N HIS A 34 3.22 -6.15 -37.61
CA HIS A 34 2.01 -5.82 -36.83
C HIS A 34 2.22 -4.81 -35.70
N LEU A 35 3.35 -4.10 -35.64
CA LEU A 35 3.69 -3.22 -34.52
C LEU A 35 2.58 -2.20 -34.21
N ARG A 36 2.12 -1.46 -35.23
CA ARG A 36 1.10 -0.41 -35.06
C ARG A 36 -0.27 -0.96 -34.63
N PRO A 37 -0.82 -2.02 -35.27
CA PRO A 37 -2.04 -2.66 -34.76
C PRO A 37 -1.92 -3.21 -33.33
N LEU A 38 -0.77 -3.80 -32.97
CA LEU A 38 -0.54 -4.32 -31.62
C LEU A 38 -0.50 -3.19 -30.58
N ILE A 39 0.17 -2.07 -30.88
CA ILE A 39 0.17 -0.88 -30.01
C ILE A 39 -1.26 -0.32 -29.87
N ALA A 40 -1.98 -0.16 -30.97
CA ALA A 40 -3.35 0.34 -30.96
C ALA A 40 -4.26 -0.55 -30.08
N TYR A 41 -4.19 -1.88 -30.27
CA TYR A 41 -4.94 -2.82 -29.44
C TYR A 41 -4.53 -2.74 -27.96
N HIS A 42 -3.23 -2.67 -27.66
CA HIS A 42 -2.74 -2.55 -26.29
C HIS A 42 -3.32 -1.32 -25.59
N LEU A 43 -3.23 -0.14 -26.22
CA LEU A 43 -3.72 1.10 -25.63
C LEU A 43 -5.23 1.10 -25.45
N LEU A 44 -5.99 0.68 -26.47
CA LEU A 44 -7.45 0.53 -26.41
C LEU A 44 -7.86 -0.40 -25.25
N PHE A 45 -7.18 -1.54 -25.14
CA PHE A 45 -7.46 -2.52 -24.10
C PHE A 45 -7.07 -1.99 -22.71
N THR A 46 -5.92 -1.35 -22.56
CA THR A 46 -5.44 -0.83 -21.27
C THR A 46 -6.41 0.22 -20.73
N ILE A 47 -6.92 1.13 -21.56
CA ILE A 47 -7.95 2.11 -21.18
C ILE A 47 -9.23 1.40 -20.71
N LEU A 48 -9.72 0.44 -21.49
CA LEU A 48 -10.92 -0.34 -21.16
C LEU A 48 -10.76 -1.14 -19.87
N ALA A 49 -9.66 -1.87 -19.73
CA ALA A 49 -9.34 -2.68 -18.57
C ALA A 49 -9.24 -1.82 -17.31
N THR A 50 -8.61 -0.65 -17.39
CA THR A 50 -8.50 0.29 -16.27
C THR A 50 -9.88 0.82 -15.85
N ALA A 51 -10.70 1.21 -16.83
CA ALA A 51 -12.06 1.68 -16.59
C ALA A 51 -12.98 0.63 -15.95
N LEU A 52 -12.72 -0.67 -16.18
CA LEU A 52 -13.47 -1.77 -15.58
C LEU A 52 -12.89 -2.23 -14.23
N LEU A 53 -11.57 -2.34 -14.13
CA LEU A 53 -10.89 -2.92 -12.98
C LEU A 53 -10.95 -2.03 -11.74
N VAL A 54 -10.71 -0.72 -11.91
CA VAL A 54 -10.67 0.22 -10.77
C VAL A 54 -12.01 0.28 -10.01
N PRO A 55 -13.17 0.47 -10.67
CA PRO A 55 -14.45 0.46 -9.98
C PRO A 55 -14.78 -0.89 -9.34
N LEU A 56 -14.42 -2.01 -10.00
CA LEU A 56 -14.71 -3.34 -9.48
C LEU A 56 -13.91 -3.64 -8.20
N ILE A 57 -12.61 -3.34 -8.19
CA ILE A 57 -11.77 -3.47 -7.00
C ILE A 57 -12.34 -2.60 -5.86
N ALA A 58 -12.73 -1.36 -6.17
CA ALA A 58 -13.31 -0.46 -5.18
C ALA A 58 -14.63 -1.01 -4.60
N TRP A 59 -15.51 -1.58 -5.44
CA TRP A 59 -16.77 -2.18 -5.00
C TRP A 59 -16.54 -3.44 -4.15
N ALA A 60 -15.67 -4.34 -4.60
CA ALA A 60 -15.32 -5.57 -3.87
C ALA A 60 -14.71 -5.25 -2.49
N ALA A 61 -13.77 -4.30 -2.45
CA ALA A 61 -13.17 -3.84 -1.19
C ALA A 61 -14.23 -3.28 -0.24
N ARG A 62 -15.15 -2.43 -0.72
CA ARG A 62 -16.27 -1.90 0.10
C ARG A 62 -17.17 -3.01 0.64
N ALA A 63 -17.53 -4.00 -0.19
CA ALA A 63 -18.40 -5.11 0.22
C ALA A 63 -17.77 -5.98 1.32
N VAL A 64 -16.48 -6.30 1.19
CA VAL A 64 -15.74 -7.07 2.20
C VAL A 64 -15.63 -6.27 3.49
N LEU A 65 -15.23 -5.00 3.39
CA LEU A 65 -15.06 -4.14 4.56
C LEU A 65 -16.38 -3.90 5.32
N ALA A 66 -17.52 -3.81 4.65
CA ALA A 66 -18.82 -3.58 5.29
C ALA A 66 -19.19 -4.64 6.36
N GLN A 67 -18.63 -5.85 6.31
CA GLN A 67 -18.90 -6.91 7.29
C GLN A 67 -18.30 -6.66 8.66
N LEU A 68 -17.29 -5.80 8.78
CA LEU A 68 -16.60 -5.61 10.05
C LEU A 68 -17.48 -4.94 11.11
N ASN A 69 -18.60 -4.31 10.73
CA ASN A 69 -19.55 -3.57 11.59
C ASN A 69 -18.88 -2.78 12.72
N ARG A 70 -17.68 -2.29 12.44
CA ARG A 70 -16.79 -1.60 13.36
C ARG A 70 -16.27 -0.38 12.66
N VAL A 71 -16.12 0.65 13.44
CA VAL A 71 -15.74 1.95 12.94
C VAL A 71 -14.23 2.06 12.74
N VAL A 72 -13.49 1.47 13.68
CA VAL A 72 -12.04 1.40 13.72
C VAL A 72 -11.62 -0.05 13.49
N VAL A 73 -10.75 -0.27 12.52
CA VAL A 73 -10.24 -1.60 12.16
C VAL A 73 -8.78 -1.70 12.53
N THR A 74 -8.45 -2.68 13.36
CA THR A 74 -7.07 -3.05 13.72
C THR A 74 -6.48 -4.02 12.69
N ASN A 75 -5.17 -4.21 12.69
CA ASN A 75 -4.49 -5.20 11.84
C ASN A 75 -5.07 -6.60 12.04
N ASP A 76 -5.39 -6.98 13.27
CA ASP A 76 -5.98 -8.29 13.59
C ASP A 76 -7.38 -8.44 12.98
N ALA A 77 -8.17 -7.36 12.97
CA ALA A 77 -9.48 -7.34 12.32
C ALA A 77 -9.36 -7.43 10.78
N LEU A 78 -8.33 -6.82 10.18
CA LEU A 78 -8.07 -6.97 8.74
C LEU A 78 -7.65 -8.38 8.35
N ILE A 79 -6.72 -8.97 9.12
CA ILE A 79 -6.23 -10.33 8.86
C ILE A 79 -7.38 -11.33 9.00
N SER A 80 -8.14 -11.25 10.09
CA SER A 80 -9.31 -12.12 10.29
C SER A 80 -10.38 -11.95 9.20
N LEU A 81 -10.62 -10.73 8.71
CA LEU A 81 -11.52 -10.50 7.58
C LEU A 81 -10.99 -11.11 6.28
N LEU A 82 -9.70 -10.97 6.00
CA LEU A 82 -9.08 -11.49 4.78
C LEU A 82 -9.18 -13.02 4.71
N PHE A 83 -9.02 -13.69 5.86
CA PHE A 83 -9.18 -15.15 5.98
C PHE A 83 -10.62 -15.60 6.28
N SER A 84 -11.59 -14.68 6.32
CA SER A 84 -13.01 -15.04 6.42
C SER A 84 -13.51 -15.69 5.11
N PRO A 85 -14.60 -16.48 5.15
CA PRO A 85 -15.18 -17.05 3.93
C PRO A 85 -15.51 -16.01 2.85
N LEU A 86 -16.02 -14.82 3.23
CA LEU A 86 -16.28 -13.75 2.28
C LEU A 86 -14.98 -13.16 1.72
N GLY A 87 -13.98 -12.90 2.58
CA GLY A 87 -12.67 -12.38 2.19
C GLY A 87 -12.00 -13.28 1.15
N LEU A 88 -12.00 -14.59 1.40
CA LEU A 88 -11.48 -15.59 0.48
C LEU A 88 -12.24 -15.62 -0.85
N VAL A 89 -13.58 -15.56 -0.82
CA VAL A 89 -14.40 -15.49 -2.04
C VAL A 89 -14.09 -14.22 -2.84
N ALA A 90 -14.00 -13.07 -2.19
CA ALA A 90 -13.69 -11.79 -2.84
C ALA A 90 -12.29 -11.81 -3.48
N MET A 91 -11.30 -12.39 -2.78
CA MET A 91 -9.95 -12.57 -3.33
C MET A 91 -9.94 -13.49 -4.56
N LEU A 92 -10.66 -14.63 -4.50
CA LEU A 92 -10.76 -15.56 -5.62
C LEU A 92 -11.46 -14.92 -6.84
N VAL A 93 -12.52 -14.16 -6.62
CA VAL A 93 -13.22 -13.41 -7.68
C VAL A 93 -12.31 -12.34 -8.28
N GLY A 94 -11.62 -11.55 -7.45
CA GLY A 94 -10.68 -10.52 -7.90
C GLY A 94 -9.51 -11.10 -8.69
N LEU A 95 -8.95 -12.22 -8.23
CA LEU A 95 -7.89 -12.95 -8.93
C LEU A 95 -8.39 -13.49 -10.27
N GLY A 96 -9.56 -14.14 -10.29
CA GLY A 96 -10.17 -14.67 -11.51
C GLY A 96 -10.46 -13.57 -12.54
N PHE A 97 -11.00 -12.43 -12.10
CA PHE A 97 -11.24 -11.28 -12.97
C PHE A 97 -9.95 -10.68 -13.53
N THR A 98 -8.89 -10.58 -12.71
CA THR A 98 -7.57 -10.11 -13.16
C THR A 98 -7.01 -11.02 -14.26
N PHE A 99 -7.03 -12.34 -14.06
CA PHE A 99 -6.60 -13.29 -15.09
C PHE A 99 -7.51 -13.26 -16.33
N LEU A 100 -8.81 -13.03 -16.17
CA LEU A 100 -9.73 -12.85 -17.30
C LEU A 100 -9.34 -11.66 -18.17
N LEU A 101 -8.99 -10.52 -17.57
CA LEU A 101 -8.50 -9.36 -18.33
C LEU A 101 -7.19 -9.67 -19.05
N ILE A 102 -6.24 -10.36 -18.40
CA ILE A 102 -4.97 -10.77 -19.03
C ILE A 102 -5.24 -11.70 -20.22
N TYR A 103 -6.10 -12.71 -20.06
CA TYR A 103 -6.43 -13.67 -21.10
C TYR A 103 -7.18 -13.02 -22.26
N TRP A 104 -8.07 -12.06 -21.96
CA TRP A 104 -8.77 -11.28 -22.96
C TRP A 104 -7.81 -10.39 -23.76
N GLN A 105 -6.86 -9.74 -23.09
CA GLN A 105 -5.81 -8.97 -23.76
C GLN A 105 -4.98 -9.86 -24.68
N GLN A 106 -4.48 -10.99 -24.17
CA GLN A 106 -3.67 -11.94 -24.91
C GLN A 106 -4.45 -12.54 -26.10
N ALA A 107 -5.72 -12.88 -25.94
CA ALA A 107 -6.57 -13.40 -27.02
C ALA A 107 -6.70 -12.42 -28.19
N GLY A 108 -6.93 -11.12 -27.93
CA GLY A 108 -7.00 -10.14 -29.02
C GLY A 108 -5.64 -9.86 -29.64
N MET A 109 -4.56 -9.82 -28.86
CA MET A 109 -3.19 -9.74 -29.40
C MET A 109 -2.86 -10.93 -30.32
N LEU A 110 -3.26 -12.15 -29.95
CA LEU A 110 -3.14 -13.34 -30.80
C LEU A 110 -3.91 -13.18 -32.12
N MET A 111 -5.13 -12.65 -32.09
CA MET A 111 -5.92 -12.42 -33.32
C MET A 111 -5.27 -11.40 -34.25
N VAL A 112 -4.69 -10.33 -33.70
CA VAL A 112 -3.90 -9.35 -34.46
C VAL A 112 -2.65 -10.00 -35.05
N ALA A 113 -1.98 -10.85 -34.26
CA ALA A 113 -0.74 -11.53 -34.62
C ALA A 113 -0.89 -12.65 -35.66
N VAL A 114 -2.10 -13.16 -35.92
CA VAL A 114 -2.34 -14.23 -36.92
C VAL A 114 -2.98 -13.71 -38.20
N LYS A 115 -3.70 -12.59 -38.19
CA LYS A 115 -4.31 -11.99 -39.39
C LYS A 115 -3.33 -11.28 -40.35
N PRO A 116 -3.61 -11.22 -41.67
CA PRO A 116 -2.83 -10.42 -42.62
C PRO A 116 -2.77 -8.93 -42.25
N LYS A 117 -1.75 -8.23 -42.75
CA LYS A 117 -1.58 -6.79 -42.54
C LYS A 117 -2.75 -6.01 -43.17
N ASP A 118 -3.42 -5.20 -42.36
CA ASP A 118 -4.56 -4.35 -42.75
C ASP A 118 -4.54 -3.03 -41.92
N ASN A 119 -5.55 -2.16 -42.08
CA ASN A 119 -5.71 -0.93 -41.31
C ASN A 119 -5.62 -1.22 -39.79
N HIS A 120 -4.65 -0.56 -39.14
CA HIS A 120 -4.23 -0.88 -37.78
C HIS A 120 -5.33 -0.70 -36.72
N TYR A 121 -6.18 0.33 -36.84
CA TYR A 121 -7.29 0.51 -35.88
C TYR A 121 -8.47 -0.41 -36.17
N ALA A 122 -8.79 -0.65 -37.46
CA ALA A 122 -9.86 -1.57 -37.82
C ALA A 122 -9.53 -2.98 -37.34
N LEU A 123 -8.29 -3.42 -37.54
CA LEU A 123 -7.81 -4.72 -37.06
C LEU A 123 -7.81 -4.81 -35.53
N ALA A 124 -7.37 -3.76 -34.83
CA ALA A 124 -7.39 -3.72 -33.37
C ALA A 124 -8.82 -3.75 -32.80
N PHE A 125 -9.73 -2.97 -33.37
CA PHE A 125 -11.13 -2.92 -32.93
C PHE A 125 -11.86 -4.24 -33.23
N GLU A 126 -11.63 -4.82 -34.40
CA GLU A 126 -12.18 -6.11 -34.75
C GLU A 126 -11.65 -7.23 -33.83
N ALA A 127 -10.35 -7.21 -33.51
CA ALA A 127 -9.76 -8.13 -32.55
C ALA A 127 -10.39 -7.98 -31.16
N LEU A 128 -10.62 -6.74 -30.70
CA LEU A 128 -11.29 -6.47 -29.42
C LEU A 128 -12.73 -7.00 -29.42
N TRP A 129 -13.49 -6.74 -30.48
CA TRP A 129 -14.87 -7.21 -30.58
C TRP A 129 -14.97 -8.74 -30.64
N ARG A 130 -14.12 -9.37 -31.45
CA ARG A 130 -14.07 -10.83 -31.56
C ARG A 130 -13.61 -11.49 -30.25
N SER A 131 -12.60 -10.94 -29.57
CA SER A 131 -12.13 -11.45 -28.29
C SER A 131 -13.18 -11.27 -27.18
N THR A 132 -13.96 -10.18 -27.22
CA THR A 132 -15.11 -9.96 -26.31
C THR A 132 -16.16 -11.06 -26.45
N ARG A 133 -16.50 -11.47 -27.68
CA ARG A 133 -17.42 -12.59 -27.92
C ARG A 133 -16.90 -13.93 -27.41
N ARG A 134 -15.61 -14.05 -27.11
CA ARG A 134 -14.98 -15.23 -26.53
C ARG A 134 -14.91 -15.21 -25.02
N LEU A 135 -15.34 -14.14 -24.36
CA LEU A 135 -15.27 -14.03 -22.89
C LEU A 135 -15.84 -15.24 -22.13
N PRO A 136 -16.98 -15.87 -22.52
CA PRO A 136 -17.47 -17.05 -21.81
C PRO A 136 -16.53 -18.27 -21.89
N ALA A 137 -15.88 -18.46 -23.04
CA ALA A 137 -14.91 -19.53 -23.20
C ALA A 137 -13.59 -19.19 -22.48
N LEU A 138 -13.14 -17.93 -22.55
CA LEU A 138 -11.96 -17.46 -21.84
C LEU A 138 -12.14 -17.54 -20.32
N SER A 139 -13.33 -17.23 -19.79
CA SER A 139 -13.63 -17.37 -18.36
C SER A 139 -13.59 -18.83 -17.93
N GLY A 140 -14.15 -19.74 -18.75
CA GLY A 140 -14.04 -21.18 -18.50
C GLY A 140 -12.59 -21.66 -18.49
N LEU A 141 -11.76 -21.14 -19.40
CA LEU A 141 -10.33 -21.45 -19.45
C LEU A 141 -9.58 -20.92 -18.22
N VAL A 142 -9.86 -19.68 -17.80
CA VAL A 142 -9.29 -19.08 -16.59
C VAL A 142 -9.66 -19.88 -15.35
N VAL A 143 -10.93 -20.26 -15.18
CA VAL A 143 -11.38 -21.08 -14.04
C VAL A 143 -10.61 -22.40 -13.99
N LEU A 144 -10.46 -23.09 -15.13
CA LEU A 144 -9.73 -24.36 -15.19
C LEU A 144 -8.23 -24.18 -14.90
N GLN A 145 -7.58 -23.21 -15.54
CA GLN A 145 -6.14 -23.02 -15.38
C GLN A 145 -5.77 -22.43 -14.02
N VAL A 146 -6.38 -21.31 -13.64
CA VAL A 146 -6.11 -20.65 -12.34
C VAL A 146 -6.57 -21.56 -11.20
N GLY A 147 -7.76 -22.15 -11.30
CA GLY A 147 -8.27 -23.09 -10.30
C GLY A 147 -7.34 -24.28 -10.09
N ALA A 148 -6.81 -24.89 -11.17
CA ALA A 148 -5.85 -25.98 -11.04
C ALA A 148 -4.53 -25.55 -10.39
N HIS A 149 -4.02 -24.35 -10.68
CA HIS A 149 -2.80 -23.84 -10.03
C HIS A 149 -3.05 -23.51 -8.54
N LEU A 150 -4.24 -23.02 -8.18
CA LEU A 150 -4.63 -22.79 -6.79
C LEU A 150 -4.78 -24.12 -6.03
N LEU A 151 -5.40 -25.12 -6.63
CA LEU A 151 -5.49 -26.48 -6.06
C LEU A 151 -4.11 -27.11 -5.90
N LEU A 152 -3.20 -26.88 -6.86
CA LEU A 152 -1.81 -27.32 -6.77
C LEU A 152 -1.07 -26.60 -5.64
N LEU A 153 -1.33 -25.30 -5.40
CA LEU A 153 -0.70 -24.50 -4.35
C LEU A 153 -1.17 -24.87 -2.94
N ALA A 154 -2.45 -25.25 -2.77
CA ALA A 154 -3.07 -25.50 -1.48
C ALA A 154 -2.28 -26.43 -0.52
N PRO A 155 -1.84 -27.64 -0.91
CA PRO A 155 -1.09 -28.51 -0.01
C PRO A 155 0.27 -27.93 0.40
N PHE A 156 0.91 -27.14 -0.46
CA PHE A 156 2.19 -26.49 -0.14
C PHE A 156 1.99 -25.33 0.83
N MET A 157 0.92 -24.56 0.69
CA MET A 157 0.57 -23.52 1.68
C MET A 157 0.25 -24.11 3.05
N LEU A 158 -0.46 -25.25 3.10
CA LEU A 158 -0.69 -25.98 4.34
C LEU A 158 0.63 -26.46 4.97
N GLY A 159 1.55 -26.98 4.15
CA GLY A 159 2.90 -27.37 4.60
C GLY A 159 3.72 -26.19 5.13
N LEU A 160 3.66 -25.03 4.46
CA LEU A 160 4.35 -23.80 4.91
C LEU A 160 3.75 -23.25 6.21
N ALA A 161 2.43 -23.26 6.34
CA ALA A 161 1.74 -22.86 7.56
C ALA A 161 2.12 -23.77 8.74
N TRP A 162 2.18 -25.08 8.51
CA TRP A 162 2.65 -26.04 9.50
C TRP A 162 4.12 -25.81 9.89
N LEU A 163 5.01 -25.58 8.91
CA LEU A 163 6.41 -25.25 9.20
C LEU A 163 6.55 -23.94 9.98
N TYR A 164 5.73 -22.93 9.68
CA TYR A 164 5.70 -21.68 10.42
C TYR A 164 5.28 -21.92 11.87
N ASP A 165 4.23 -22.73 12.08
CA ASP A 165 3.75 -23.07 13.41
C ASP A 165 4.78 -23.82 14.25
N VAL A 166 5.50 -24.77 13.65
CA VAL A 166 6.56 -25.54 14.31
C VAL A 166 7.76 -24.69 14.71
N TRP A 167 8.21 -23.79 13.84
CA TRP A 167 9.49 -23.09 14.02
C TRP A 167 9.36 -21.67 14.58
N LEU A 168 8.24 -20.98 14.37
CA LEU A 168 8.12 -19.53 14.56
C LEU A 168 6.91 -19.06 15.38
N SER A 169 5.92 -19.92 15.69
CA SER A 169 4.67 -19.52 16.37
C SER A 169 4.84 -18.83 17.73
N GLY A 170 5.88 -19.19 18.49
CA GLY A 170 6.14 -18.64 19.83
C GLY A 170 7.01 -17.38 19.85
N LEU A 171 7.41 -16.84 18.70
CA LEU A 171 8.29 -15.68 18.61
C LEU A 171 7.53 -14.42 18.20
N ASP A 172 7.89 -13.30 18.81
CA ASP A 172 7.38 -11.99 18.39
C ASP A 172 7.77 -11.72 16.91
N PRO A 173 6.81 -11.37 16.03
CA PRO A 173 7.08 -11.11 14.63
C PRO A 173 8.14 -10.02 14.37
N TYR A 174 8.21 -9.00 15.23
CA TYR A 174 9.22 -7.95 15.16
C TYR A 174 10.61 -8.49 15.48
N TYR A 175 10.72 -9.36 16.48
CA TYR A 175 11.96 -10.04 16.83
C TYR A 175 12.46 -10.92 15.67
N VAL A 176 11.58 -11.71 15.05
CA VAL A 176 11.93 -12.55 13.89
C VAL A 176 12.45 -11.70 12.72
N GLN A 177 11.79 -10.57 12.41
CA GLN A 177 12.17 -9.71 11.29
C GLN A 177 13.50 -8.98 11.51
N ARG A 178 13.75 -8.49 12.74
CA ARG A 178 14.90 -7.63 13.05
C ARG A 178 16.14 -8.43 13.44
N VAL A 179 15.96 -9.47 14.27
CA VAL A 179 17.08 -10.25 14.84
C VAL A 179 17.41 -11.47 13.99
N ARG A 180 16.44 -12.03 13.26
CA ARG A 180 16.60 -13.23 12.41
C ARG A 180 17.29 -14.39 13.16
N PRO A 181 16.67 -14.90 14.23
CA PRO A 181 17.25 -15.94 15.08
C PRO A 181 17.52 -17.24 14.29
N PRO A 182 18.36 -18.18 14.79
CA PRO A 182 18.66 -19.43 14.10
C PRO A 182 17.43 -20.22 13.62
N LEU A 183 16.34 -20.20 14.41
CA LEU A 183 15.05 -20.82 14.07
C LEU A 183 14.46 -20.31 12.75
N PHE A 184 14.66 -19.03 12.42
CA PHE A 184 14.26 -18.45 11.13
C PHE A 184 14.97 -19.15 9.96
N TRP A 185 16.27 -19.42 10.09
CA TRP A 185 17.03 -20.09 9.04
C TRP A 185 16.65 -21.57 8.89
N TYR A 186 16.27 -22.26 9.97
CA TYR A 186 15.71 -23.61 9.89
C TYR A 186 14.36 -23.63 9.15
N PHE A 187 13.47 -22.68 9.47
CA PHE A 187 12.23 -22.50 8.72
C PHE A 187 12.51 -22.32 7.22
N ILE A 188 13.43 -21.43 6.85
CA ILE A 188 13.80 -21.20 5.44
C ILE A 188 14.37 -22.47 4.79
N ALA A 189 15.27 -23.19 5.47
CA ALA A 189 15.87 -24.42 4.95
C ALA A 189 14.84 -25.52 4.66
N CYS A 190 13.78 -25.61 5.47
CA CYS A 190 12.67 -26.55 5.26
C CYS A 190 11.64 -26.04 4.24
N ALA A 191 11.37 -24.73 4.21
CA ALA A 191 10.39 -24.11 3.32
C ALA A 191 10.87 -24.06 1.86
N LEU A 192 12.17 -23.84 1.63
CA LEU A 192 12.72 -23.66 0.28
C LEU A 192 12.54 -24.90 -0.63
N PRO A 193 12.84 -26.13 -0.20
CA PRO A 193 12.56 -27.33 -1.01
C PRO A 193 11.09 -27.47 -1.39
N LEU A 194 10.18 -27.18 -0.45
CA LEU A 194 8.73 -27.23 -0.67
C LEU A 194 8.31 -26.24 -1.77
N LEU A 195 8.82 -25.01 -1.72
CA LEU A 195 8.59 -23.99 -2.74
C LEU A 195 9.18 -24.37 -4.10
N VAL A 196 10.37 -24.98 -4.14
CA VAL A 196 11.01 -25.44 -5.39
C VAL A 196 10.20 -26.55 -6.06
N VAL A 197 9.68 -27.51 -5.28
CA VAL A 197 8.82 -28.58 -5.81
C VAL A 197 7.54 -27.99 -6.38
N TRP A 198 6.87 -27.10 -5.64
CA TRP A 198 5.68 -26.42 -6.14
C TRP A 198 5.95 -25.65 -7.43
N ALA A 199 6.99 -24.82 -7.46
CA ALA A 199 7.34 -24.01 -8.62
C ALA A 199 7.64 -24.88 -9.84
N SER A 200 8.30 -26.03 -9.65
CA SER A 200 8.59 -26.99 -10.72
C SER A 200 7.32 -27.62 -11.29
N LEU A 201 6.36 -28.00 -10.43
CA LEU A 201 5.08 -28.57 -10.85
C LEU A 201 4.21 -27.51 -11.55
N ALA A 202 4.17 -26.28 -11.02
CA ALA A 202 3.45 -25.17 -11.63
C ALA A 202 4.04 -24.80 -13.00
N ALA A 203 5.37 -24.72 -13.11
CA ALA A 203 6.05 -24.47 -14.38
C ALA A 203 5.77 -25.59 -15.39
N TRP A 204 5.81 -26.86 -14.96
CA TRP A 204 5.44 -27.99 -15.81
C TRP A 204 4.00 -27.88 -16.31
N LEU A 205 3.05 -27.57 -15.43
CA LEU A 205 1.64 -27.44 -15.78
C LEU A 205 1.39 -26.27 -16.75
N TYR A 206 1.98 -25.11 -16.47
CA TYR A 206 1.94 -23.93 -17.34
C TYR A 206 2.42 -24.26 -18.76
N LEU A 207 3.58 -24.90 -18.86
CA LEU A 207 4.18 -25.29 -20.13
C LEU A 207 3.29 -26.26 -20.93
N ARG A 208 2.63 -27.20 -20.26
CA ARG A 208 1.71 -28.15 -20.89
C ARG A 208 0.43 -27.49 -21.42
N TRP A 209 0.01 -26.39 -20.80
CA TRP A 209 -1.21 -25.67 -21.15
C TRP A 209 -0.99 -24.36 -21.91
N LEU A 210 0.26 -24.06 -22.28
CA LEU A 210 0.63 -22.83 -22.99
C LEU A 210 -0.22 -22.58 -24.25
N LEU A 211 -0.55 -23.64 -25.00
CA LEU A 211 -1.28 -23.55 -26.26
C LEU A 211 -2.80 -23.58 -26.11
N ALA A 212 -3.32 -23.69 -24.87
CA ALA A 212 -4.76 -23.73 -24.63
C ALA A 212 -5.44 -22.39 -24.97
N LEU A 213 -4.79 -21.26 -24.69
CA LEU A 213 -5.31 -19.94 -25.03
C LEU A 213 -5.42 -19.72 -26.56
N PRO A 214 -4.38 -19.97 -27.37
CA PRO A 214 -4.50 -19.93 -28.83
C PRO A 214 -5.63 -20.81 -29.38
N LEU A 215 -5.79 -22.04 -28.88
CA LEU A 215 -6.86 -22.96 -29.29
C LEU A 215 -8.27 -22.40 -29.01
N VAL A 216 -8.48 -21.78 -27.86
CA VAL A 216 -9.77 -21.14 -27.52
C VAL A 216 -9.97 -19.86 -28.33
N ALA A 217 -8.93 -19.02 -28.44
CA ALA A 217 -9.02 -17.71 -29.07
C ALA A 217 -9.18 -17.78 -30.60
N LEU A 218 -8.43 -18.66 -31.26
CA LEU A 218 -8.36 -18.73 -32.74
C LEU A 218 -9.32 -19.77 -33.31
N GLU A 219 -9.44 -20.94 -32.68
CA GLU A 219 -10.22 -22.08 -33.20
C GLU A 219 -11.56 -22.31 -32.50
N SER A 220 -11.92 -21.50 -31.50
CA SER A 220 -13.19 -21.64 -30.77
C SER A 220 -13.33 -22.95 -29.99
N TYR A 221 -12.22 -23.58 -29.60
CA TYR A 221 -12.29 -24.82 -28.82
C TYR A 221 -13.01 -24.61 -27.49
N ASN A 222 -13.69 -25.67 -27.03
CA ASN A 222 -14.12 -25.73 -25.64
C ASN A 222 -12.87 -25.71 -24.72
N PRO A 223 -12.87 -24.94 -23.61
CA PRO A 223 -11.70 -24.80 -22.73
C PRO A 223 -11.09 -26.11 -22.25
N TYR A 224 -11.91 -27.09 -21.86
CA TYR A 224 -11.42 -28.38 -21.39
C TYR A 224 -10.73 -29.18 -22.50
N LEU A 225 -11.31 -29.18 -23.70
CA LEU A 225 -10.72 -29.83 -24.87
C LEU A 225 -9.43 -29.12 -25.32
N ALA A 226 -9.38 -27.79 -25.21
CA ALA A 226 -8.19 -27.00 -25.51
C ALA A 226 -7.02 -27.38 -24.58
N LEU A 227 -7.25 -27.59 -23.28
CA LEU A 227 -6.22 -28.04 -22.35
C LEU A 227 -5.69 -29.44 -22.72
N LYS A 228 -6.59 -30.38 -23.01
CA LYS A 228 -6.19 -31.74 -23.46
C LYS A 228 -5.35 -31.68 -24.74
N ARG A 229 -5.80 -30.90 -25.73
CA ARG A 229 -5.09 -30.77 -27.01
C ARG A 229 -3.73 -30.07 -26.83
N SER A 230 -3.64 -29.06 -25.96
CA SER A 230 -2.37 -28.41 -25.61
C SER A 230 -1.35 -29.39 -25.02
N VAL A 231 -1.78 -30.31 -24.15
CA VAL A 231 -0.89 -31.36 -23.60
C VAL A 231 -0.34 -32.25 -24.71
N VAL A 232 -1.18 -32.64 -25.66
CA VAL A 232 -0.77 -33.47 -26.81
C VAL A 232 0.25 -32.74 -27.68
N LEU A 233 -0.04 -31.49 -28.05
CA LEU A 233 0.84 -30.67 -28.90
C LEU A 233 2.20 -30.38 -28.24
N THR A 234 2.25 -30.27 -26.91
CA THR A 234 3.48 -29.99 -26.16
C THR A 234 4.26 -31.25 -25.77
N ARG A 235 3.72 -32.47 -25.98
CA ARG A 235 4.34 -33.73 -25.50
C ARG A 235 5.75 -33.98 -26.06
N GLY A 236 6.02 -33.53 -27.29
CA GLY A 236 7.29 -33.71 -28.00
C GLY A 236 8.15 -32.46 -28.18
N TRP A 237 7.83 -31.34 -27.52
CA TRP A 237 8.60 -30.11 -27.70
C TRP A 237 9.99 -30.14 -27.02
N HIS A 238 10.97 -29.46 -27.59
CA HIS A 238 12.36 -29.50 -27.12
C HIS A 238 12.52 -28.80 -25.75
N ARG A 239 13.30 -29.37 -24.82
CA ARG A 239 13.50 -28.78 -23.47
C ARG A 239 14.01 -27.33 -23.51
N SER A 240 14.82 -26.99 -24.51
CA SER A 240 15.33 -25.64 -24.75
C SER A 240 14.23 -24.61 -25.01
N ILE A 241 13.11 -25.00 -25.64
CA ILE A 241 11.96 -24.12 -25.87
C ILE A 241 11.21 -23.87 -24.56
N GLY A 242 11.02 -24.92 -23.76
CA GLY A 242 10.42 -24.76 -22.43
C GLY A 242 11.23 -23.83 -21.52
N VAL A 243 12.57 -23.98 -21.50
CA VAL A 243 13.47 -23.07 -20.77
C VAL A 243 13.36 -21.64 -21.30
N ALA A 244 13.33 -21.44 -22.63
CA ALA A 244 13.19 -20.11 -23.23
C ALA A 244 11.85 -19.44 -22.87
N VAL A 245 10.74 -20.19 -22.88
CA VAL A 245 9.41 -19.70 -22.48
C VAL A 245 9.40 -19.28 -21.00
N LEU A 246 9.96 -20.10 -20.11
CA LEU A 246 10.04 -19.78 -18.68
C LEU A 246 10.96 -18.59 -18.41
N ALA A 247 12.12 -18.53 -19.07
CA ALA A 247 13.04 -17.40 -18.96
C ALA A 247 12.38 -16.10 -19.42
N LEU A 248 11.66 -16.13 -20.55
CA LEU A 248 10.89 -14.98 -21.01
C LEU A 248 9.80 -14.58 -20.00
N LEU A 249 9.08 -15.54 -19.41
CA LEU A 249 8.07 -15.25 -18.39
C LEU A 249 8.70 -14.55 -17.17
N VAL A 250 9.84 -15.03 -16.69
CA VAL A 250 10.59 -14.40 -15.59
C VAL A 250 11.04 -12.99 -15.97
N ILE A 251 11.52 -12.78 -17.20
CA ILE A 251 11.89 -11.45 -17.70
C ILE A 251 10.66 -10.53 -17.74
N ILE A 252 9.52 -10.98 -18.27
CA ILE A 252 8.29 -10.16 -18.36
C ILE A 252 7.81 -9.75 -16.97
N ILE A 253 7.88 -10.65 -15.98
CA ILE A 253 7.45 -10.36 -14.61
C ILE A 253 8.47 -9.47 -13.91
N GLY A 254 9.77 -9.73 -14.04
CA GLY A 254 10.82 -9.03 -13.30
C GLY A 254 11.21 -7.67 -13.88
N LEU A 255 11.16 -7.50 -15.20
CA LEU A 255 11.65 -6.31 -15.89
C LEU A 255 10.93 -5.02 -15.47
N PRO A 256 9.59 -4.98 -15.25
CA PRO A 256 8.94 -3.79 -14.71
C PRO A 256 9.50 -3.37 -13.34
N PHE A 257 9.72 -4.32 -12.42
CA PHE A 257 10.28 -4.00 -11.10
C PHE A 257 11.71 -3.49 -11.18
N ILE A 258 12.54 -4.13 -12.00
CA ILE A 258 13.93 -3.71 -12.24
C ILE A 258 13.94 -2.33 -12.89
N ALA A 259 13.07 -2.08 -13.85
CA ALA A 259 12.97 -0.79 -14.53
C ALA A 259 12.48 0.32 -13.60
N THR A 260 11.48 0.07 -12.75
CA THR A 260 11.07 1.03 -11.72
C THR A 260 12.23 1.33 -10.77
N TRP A 261 12.91 0.30 -10.26
CA TRP A 261 14.06 0.48 -9.37
C TRP A 261 15.21 1.26 -10.04
N LEU A 262 15.56 0.95 -11.28
CA LEU A 262 16.58 1.67 -12.05
C LEU A 262 16.14 3.09 -12.38
N PHE A 263 14.87 3.30 -12.71
CA PHE A 263 14.33 4.61 -13.01
C PHE A 263 14.44 5.51 -11.77
N ASP A 264 14.08 4.99 -10.61
CA ASP A 264 14.20 5.69 -9.34
C ASP A 264 15.67 5.94 -8.98
N LEU A 265 16.55 4.96 -9.21
CA LEU A 265 17.98 5.11 -8.92
C LEU A 265 18.65 6.18 -9.78
N VAL A 266 18.24 6.34 -11.04
CA VAL A 266 18.90 7.22 -12.01
C VAL A 266 18.22 8.58 -12.12
N PHE A 267 16.89 8.61 -12.30
CA PHE A 267 16.17 9.84 -12.63
C PHE A 267 15.75 10.64 -11.39
N THR A 268 15.47 9.97 -10.28
CA THR A 268 15.06 10.68 -9.05
C THR A 268 16.19 11.52 -8.47
N PRO A 269 17.46 11.06 -8.40
CA PRO A 269 18.57 11.91 -7.98
C PRO A 269 18.82 13.09 -8.92
N LEU A 270 18.62 12.95 -10.23
CA LEU A 270 18.80 14.06 -11.18
C LEU A 270 17.88 15.25 -10.85
N LEU A 271 16.70 14.99 -10.29
CA LEU A 271 15.79 16.05 -9.82
C LEU A 271 16.38 16.85 -8.66
N TRP A 272 17.33 16.29 -7.88
CA TRP A 272 17.98 16.99 -6.76
C TRP A 272 19.03 18.00 -7.20
N TRP A 273 19.53 17.88 -8.45
CA TRP A 273 20.57 18.77 -9.01
C TRP A 273 19.98 19.92 -9.82
N LEU A 274 18.67 19.90 -10.05
CA LEU A 274 18.01 20.97 -10.78
C LEU A 274 17.90 22.20 -9.89
N PRO A 275 18.20 23.41 -10.43
CA PRO A 275 17.97 24.65 -9.70
C PRO A 275 16.52 24.72 -9.23
N GLU A 276 16.30 25.15 -7.99
CA GLU A 276 14.97 25.32 -7.37
C GLU A 276 14.15 26.49 -7.98
N ARG A 277 14.40 26.79 -9.26
CA ARG A 277 13.69 27.78 -10.05
C ARG A 277 12.55 27.09 -10.79
N SER A 278 11.32 27.57 -10.58
CA SER A 278 10.09 27.03 -11.15
C SER A 278 10.11 26.87 -12.68
N ALA A 279 10.79 27.77 -13.40
CA ALA A 279 10.93 27.72 -14.86
C ALA A 279 11.68 26.49 -15.40
N VAL A 280 12.55 25.87 -14.57
CA VAL A 280 13.31 24.67 -14.94
C VAL A 280 12.68 23.43 -14.34
N LEU A 281 12.22 23.51 -13.09
CA LEU A 281 11.69 22.36 -12.36
C LEU A 281 10.36 21.85 -12.93
N ILE A 282 9.43 22.72 -13.34
CA ILE A 282 8.12 22.31 -13.88
C ILE A 282 8.28 21.49 -15.19
N PRO A 283 8.99 21.97 -16.23
CA PRO A 283 9.22 21.16 -17.44
C PRO A 283 9.98 19.86 -17.15
N ALA A 284 10.94 19.88 -16.23
CA ALA A 284 11.69 18.69 -15.85
C ALA A 284 10.80 17.64 -15.16
N MET A 285 9.85 18.06 -14.32
CA MET A 285 8.89 17.16 -13.67
C MET A 285 7.89 16.58 -14.68
N PHE A 286 7.40 17.39 -15.62
CA PHE A 286 6.60 16.87 -16.74
C PHE A 286 7.38 15.84 -17.56
N ALA A 287 8.65 16.12 -17.86
CA ALA A 287 9.51 15.18 -18.57
C ALA A 287 9.75 13.89 -17.77
N TYR A 288 9.95 13.98 -16.46
CA TYR A 288 10.10 12.83 -15.55
C TYR A 288 8.85 11.94 -15.55
N LEU A 289 7.68 12.51 -15.26
CA LEU A 289 6.40 11.78 -15.22
C LEU A 289 6.07 11.14 -16.57
N THR A 290 6.20 11.93 -17.64
CA THR A 290 5.96 11.45 -18.99
C THR A 290 6.93 10.32 -19.33
N GLY A 291 8.21 10.48 -18.97
CA GLY A 291 9.23 9.45 -19.13
C GLY A 291 8.88 8.15 -18.41
N TYR A 292 8.47 8.23 -17.14
CA TYR A 292 8.08 7.05 -16.35
C TYR A 292 6.88 6.32 -16.98
N ILE A 293 5.82 7.05 -17.31
CA ILE A 293 4.62 6.49 -17.94
C ILE A 293 4.97 5.83 -19.26
N LEU A 294 5.78 6.48 -20.10
CA LEU A 294 6.22 5.94 -21.38
C LEU A 294 7.07 4.68 -21.20
N VAL A 295 7.99 4.66 -20.24
CA VAL A 295 8.81 3.47 -19.93
C VAL A 295 7.92 2.31 -19.49
N THR A 296 7.03 2.52 -18.52
CA THR A 296 6.15 1.45 -18.01
C THR A 296 5.19 0.92 -19.08
N LEU A 297 4.57 1.81 -19.86
CA LEU A 297 3.71 1.43 -20.99
C LEU A 297 4.50 0.65 -22.05
N THR A 298 5.72 1.08 -22.36
CA THR A 298 6.59 0.41 -23.33
C THR A 298 6.97 -0.99 -22.86
N LEU A 299 7.36 -1.15 -21.60
CA LEU A 299 7.74 -2.44 -21.03
C LEU A 299 6.56 -3.40 -20.96
N THR A 300 5.40 -2.91 -20.55
CA THR A 300 4.17 -3.72 -20.46
C THR A 300 3.73 -4.15 -21.87
N PHE A 301 3.75 -3.23 -22.84
CA PHE A 301 3.50 -3.54 -24.24
C PHE A 301 4.47 -4.62 -24.76
N LEU A 302 5.78 -4.42 -24.58
CA LEU A 302 6.79 -5.36 -25.04
C LEU A 302 6.60 -6.75 -24.43
N GLY A 303 6.32 -6.84 -23.13
CA GLY A 303 6.09 -8.11 -22.46
C GLY A 303 4.83 -8.82 -22.97
N VAL A 304 3.70 -8.11 -23.00
CA VAL A 304 2.41 -8.64 -23.47
C VAL A 304 2.49 -9.07 -24.94
N ALA A 305 3.06 -8.23 -25.80
CA ALA A 305 3.20 -8.50 -27.23
C ALA A 305 4.15 -9.68 -27.48
N THR A 306 5.31 -9.72 -26.83
CA THR A 306 6.28 -10.83 -27.01
C THR A 306 5.67 -12.16 -26.57
N ASN A 307 4.95 -12.20 -25.45
CA ASN A 307 4.27 -13.42 -24.99
C ASN A 307 3.18 -13.89 -25.97
N ALA A 308 2.36 -12.97 -26.47
CA ALA A 308 1.32 -13.28 -27.44
C ALA A 308 1.90 -13.79 -28.75
N LEU A 309 2.94 -13.12 -29.27
CA LEU A 309 3.63 -13.50 -30.50
C LEU A 309 4.31 -14.87 -30.36
N LEU A 310 4.98 -15.12 -29.23
CA LEU A 310 5.60 -16.42 -28.97
C LEU A 310 4.57 -17.54 -28.95
N SER A 311 3.44 -17.29 -28.28
CA SER A 311 2.33 -18.24 -28.22
C SER A 311 1.73 -18.49 -29.61
N ALA A 312 1.57 -17.45 -30.44
CA ALA A 312 1.10 -17.58 -31.82
C ALA A 312 2.09 -18.37 -32.70
N CYS A 313 3.38 -18.06 -32.63
CA CYS A 313 4.41 -18.73 -33.43
C CYS A 313 4.52 -20.22 -33.04
N LEU A 314 4.59 -20.53 -31.74
CA LEU A 314 4.63 -21.91 -31.27
C LEU A 314 3.37 -22.68 -31.66
N TYR A 315 2.21 -22.02 -31.58
CA TYR A 315 0.94 -22.61 -32.01
C TYR A 315 0.94 -22.94 -33.50
N LEU A 316 1.27 -21.99 -34.38
CA LEU A 316 1.29 -22.20 -35.83
C LEU A 316 2.29 -23.31 -36.22
N GLN A 317 3.45 -23.32 -35.56
CA GLN A 317 4.49 -24.31 -35.81
C GLN A 317 4.07 -25.72 -35.38
N LEU A 318 3.44 -25.87 -34.22
CA LEU A 318 3.08 -27.17 -33.65
C LEU A 318 1.73 -27.70 -34.14
N ALA A 319 0.78 -26.82 -34.48
CA ALA A 319 -0.56 -27.22 -34.91
C ALA A 319 -0.71 -27.31 -36.44
N TYR A 320 -0.03 -26.46 -37.22
CA TYR A 320 -0.28 -26.32 -38.66
C TYR A 320 0.93 -26.44 -39.59
N ARG A 321 2.16 -26.52 -39.08
CA ARG A 321 3.41 -26.63 -39.88
C ARG A 321 3.58 -25.55 -40.98
N GLU A 322 2.80 -24.46 -40.98
CA GLU A 322 2.92 -23.37 -41.96
C GLU A 322 3.80 -22.22 -41.44
N VAL A 323 4.70 -21.74 -42.30
CA VAL A 323 5.20 -20.36 -42.22
C VAL A 323 4.15 -19.49 -42.88
N ARG A 324 3.56 -18.59 -42.10
CA ARG A 324 2.48 -17.64 -42.45
C ARG A 324 2.40 -17.24 -43.93
N PRO A 325 1.19 -17.09 -44.51
CA PRO A 325 1.00 -16.50 -45.83
C PRO A 325 1.58 -15.08 -45.90
N SER A 326 2.12 -14.73 -47.07
CA SER A 326 2.65 -13.41 -47.39
C SER A 326 1.59 -12.31 -47.29
N PRO A 327 1.93 -11.09 -46.84
CA PRO A 327 0.97 -10.01 -46.69
C PRO A 327 0.44 -9.54 -48.05
N ARG A 328 -0.87 -9.31 -48.16
CA ARG A 328 -1.48 -8.47 -49.20
C ARG A 328 -2.26 -7.32 -48.58
N SER A 329 -1.67 -6.12 -48.58
CA SER A 329 -2.19 -4.90 -49.19
C SER A 329 -1.18 -3.76 -48.98
N GLU A 330 -0.90 -2.98 -50.02
CA GLU A 330 0.10 -1.88 -50.00
C GLU A 330 -0.49 -0.52 -49.58
N GLN A 331 -1.76 -0.44 -49.21
CA GLN A 331 -2.44 0.85 -49.00
C GLN A 331 -3.31 0.86 -47.74
N ALA A 332 -2.67 0.92 -46.57
CA ALA A 332 -3.34 1.27 -45.32
C ALA A 332 -2.84 2.64 -44.85
N HIS A 333 -3.51 3.71 -45.29
CA HIS A 333 -3.27 5.06 -44.77
C HIS A 333 -3.97 5.24 -43.41
N PRO A 334 -3.31 5.85 -42.41
CA PRO A 334 -3.99 6.23 -41.16
C PRO A 334 -5.11 7.23 -41.46
N GLY A 335 -6.35 6.90 -41.09
CA GLY A 335 -7.50 7.80 -41.25
C GLY A 335 -7.40 9.00 -40.31
N ARG A 336 -8.06 10.13 -40.66
CA ARG A 336 -8.07 11.39 -39.87
C ARG A 336 -8.47 11.19 -38.39
N TRP A 337 -9.24 10.16 -38.10
CA TRP A 337 -9.65 9.77 -36.74
C TRP A 337 -8.49 9.29 -35.85
N ALA A 338 -7.40 8.79 -36.44
CA ALA A 338 -6.18 8.39 -35.72
C ALA A 338 -5.56 9.58 -34.97
N TRP A 339 -5.34 10.67 -35.70
CA TRP A 339 -4.79 11.92 -35.19
C TRP A 339 -5.71 12.56 -34.15
N ALA A 340 -7.04 12.50 -34.37
CA ALA A 340 -8.00 13.04 -33.41
C ALA A 340 -7.96 12.30 -32.06
N ILE A 341 -7.78 10.97 -32.07
CA ILE A 341 -7.65 10.17 -30.85
C ILE A 341 -6.33 10.49 -30.13
N GLU A 342 -5.21 10.56 -30.86
CA GLU A 342 -3.90 10.91 -30.28
C GLU A 342 -3.90 12.32 -29.65
N LEU A 343 -4.48 13.31 -30.34
CA LEU A 343 -4.64 14.68 -29.82
C LEU A 343 -5.57 14.75 -28.60
N SER A 344 -6.64 13.95 -28.57
CA SER A 344 -7.58 13.92 -27.45
C SER A 344 -6.91 13.36 -26.18
N VAL A 345 -6.06 12.34 -26.31
CA VAL A 345 -5.28 11.79 -25.19
C VAL A 345 -4.32 12.85 -24.62
N LEU A 346 -3.61 13.59 -25.48
CA LEU A 346 -2.71 14.67 -25.06
C LEU A 346 -3.45 15.81 -24.36
N MET A 347 -4.63 16.20 -24.87
CA MET A 347 -5.46 17.25 -24.27
C MET A 347 -6.00 16.85 -22.89
N ILE A 348 -6.46 15.60 -22.73
CA ILE A 348 -6.92 15.08 -21.44
C ILE A 348 -5.76 15.06 -20.43
N ALA A 349 -4.57 14.65 -20.84
CA ALA A 349 -3.38 14.69 -19.99
C ALA A 349 -3.03 16.12 -19.54
N ALA A 350 -3.12 17.11 -20.45
CA ALA A 350 -2.88 18.52 -20.14
C ALA A 350 -3.92 19.11 -19.16
N LEU A 351 -5.21 18.79 -19.36
CA LEU A 351 -6.29 19.23 -18.47
C LEU A 351 -6.19 18.60 -17.07
N GLN A 352 -5.81 17.31 -16.99
CA GLN A 352 -5.55 16.66 -15.72
C GLN A 352 -4.38 17.32 -14.97
N ALA A 353 -3.29 17.61 -15.68
CA ALA A 353 -2.14 18.29 -15.08
C ALA A 353 -2.49 19.70 -14.57
N TRP A 354 -3.29 20.46 -15.32
CA TRP A 354 -3.77 21.79 -14.90
C TRP A 354 -4.65 21.71 -13.64
N TRP A 355 -5.55 20.74 -13.56
CA TRP A 355 -6.43 20.56 -12.39
C TRP A 355 -5.64 20.19 -11.12
N ILE A 356 -4.62 19.33 -11.24
CA ILE A 356 -3.74 18.96 -10.13
C ILE A 356 -3.03 20.20 -9.57
N LEU A 357 -2.48 21.04 -10.45
CA LEU A 357 -1.75 22.25 -10.05
C LEU A 357 -2.61 23.29 -9.31
N ASN A 358 -3.90 23.40 -9.65
CA ASN A 358 -4.81 24.33 -8.99
C ASN A 358 -5.48 23.77 -7.72
N SER A 359 -5.18 22.51 -7.35
CA SER A 359 -5.80 21.85 -6.18
C SER A 359 -4.99 21.96 -4.88
N PHE A 360 -3.86 22.68 -4.89
CA PHE A 360 -2.99 22.85 -3.73
C PHE A 360 -3.42 24.06 -2.90
N GLU A 361 -3.91 23.82 -1.68
CA GLU A 361 -4.09 24.88 -0.67
C GLU A 361 -2.77 25.16 0.06
N ILE A 362 -2.47 26.44 0.30
CA ILE A 362 -1.30 26.87 1.07
C ILE A 362 -1.67 26.92 2.56
N ARG A 363 -1.58 25.77 3.24
CA ARG A 363 -1.56 25.68 4.70
C ARG A 363 -0.20 25.16 5.16
N ASP A 364 0.39 25.79 6.18
CA ASP A 364 1.72 25.45 6.75
C ASP A 364 1.74 25.39 8.28
N LYS A 365 0.58 25.28 8.93
CA LYS A 365 0.50 25.13 10.38
C LYS A 365 0.19 23.68 10.72
N VAL A 366 1.15 23.01 11.36
CA VAL A 366 1.02 21.65 11.92
C VAL A 366 1.48 21.66 13.37
N THR A 367 0.76 20.94 14.22
CA THR A 367 1.12 20.70 15.62
C THR A 367 2.15 19.58 15.72
N VAL A 368 3.24 19.81 16.45
CA VAL A 368 4.31 18.86 16.74
C VAL A 368 3.97 18.09 18.01
N ILE A 369 3.74 16.78 17.89
CA ILE A 369 3.46 15.91 19.03
C ILE A 369 4.61 14.91 19.18
N ALA A 370 5.28 14.91 20.33
CA ALA A 370 6.40 14.01 20.64
C ALA A 370 5.88 12.65 21.14
N HIS A 371 6.08 11.58 20.38
CA HIS A 371 5.53 10.24 20.65
C HIS A 371 6.28 9.52 21.78
N ARG A 372 5.56 9.24 22.88
CA ARG A 372 6.09 8.72 24.16
C ARG A 372 7.22 9.59 24.73
N GLY A 373 7.14 10.91 24.52
CA GLY A 373 8.28 11.82 24.67
C GLY A 373 9.14 11.89 23.40
N SER A 374 10.41 12.28 23.54
CA SER A 374 11.40 12.20 22.45
C SER A 374 12.02 10.80 22.42
N SER A 375 11.21 9.78 22.10
CA SER A 375 11.48 8.36 22.37
C SER A 375 12.65 7.75 21.57
N MET A 376 13.18 8.45 20.57
CA MET A 376 14.40 8.06 19.88
C MET A 376 15.68 8.67 20.47
N VAL A 377 15.56 9.60 21.43
CA VAL A 377 16.67 10.29 22.10
C VAL A 377 16.73 9.95 23.60
N ALA A 378 15.59 9.62 24.20
CA ALA A 378 15.44 9.25 25.60
C ALA A 378 14.44 8.08 25.74
N PRO A 379 14.49 7.31 26.85
CA PRO A 379 13.63 6.13 27.05
C PRO A 379 12.14 6.48 27.02
N GLU A 380 11.34 5.75 26.24
CA GLU A 380 9.91 6.00 26.04
C GLU A 380 9.12 6.11 27.37
N ASN A 381 8.12 7.01 27.44
CA ASN A 381 7.20 7.18 28.58
C ASN A 381 7.90 7.48 29.93
N THR A 382 9.00 8.25 29.89
CA THR A 382 9.75 8.67 31.09
C THR A 382 9.80 10.19 31.25
N LEU A 383 10.14 10.68 32.45
CA LEU A 383 10.32 12.13 32.66
C LEU A 383 11.52 12.65 31.86
N ALA A 384 12.57 11.85 31.69
CA ALA A 384 13.70 12.19 30.80
C ALA A 384 13.25 12.42 29.35
N ALA A 385 12.36 11.56 28.81
CA ALA A 385 11.85 11.74 27.45
C ALA A 385 10.87 12.91 27.32
N VAL A 386 10.11 13.22 28.37
CA VAL A 386 9.30 14.45 28.43
C VAL A 386 10.21 15.68 28.41
N GLU A 387 11.26 15.71 29.24
CA GLU A 387 12.18 16.84 29.28
C GLU A 387 12.87 17.06 27.93
N GLN A 388 13.28 15.98 27.26
CA GLN A 388 13.86 16.05 25.92
C GLN A 388 12.85 16.60 24.90
N ALA A 389 11.59 16.14 24.92
CA ALA A 389 10.55 16.68 24.04
C ALA A 389 10.32 18.21 24.24
N LEU A 390 10.44 18.69 25.48
CA LEU A 390 10.38 20.12 25.77
C LEU A 390 11.61 20.89 25.23
N LYS A 391 12.81 20.28 25.27
CA LYS A 391 14.03 20.84 24.63
C LYS A 391 13.86 20.91 23.11
N ASP A 392 13.22 19.89 22.53
CA ASP A 392 12.93 19.80 21.09
C ASP A 392 11.78 20.74 20.65
N ARG A 393 11.18 21.49 21.59
CA ARG A 393 10.09 22.44 21.37
C ARG A 393 8.85 21.79 20.77
N ALA A 394 8.47 20.60 21.26
CA ALA A 394 7.18 19.99 20.92
C ALA A 394 6.01 20.84 21.45
N ASP A 395 4.89 20.89 20.71
CA ASP A 395 3.68 21.59 21.16
C ASP A 395 2.91 20.74 22.18
N TYR A 396 2.90 19.42 21.96
CA TYR A 396 2.37 18.41 22.88
C TYR A 396 3.37 17.27 23.08
N VAL A 397 3.35 16.66 24.26
CA VAL A 397 4.02 15.38 24.53
C VAL A 397 2.96 14.30 24.64
N GLU A 398 3.04 13.31 23.77
CA GLU A 398 2.19 12.12 23.85
C GLU A 398 2.79 11.13 24.84
N LEU A 399 1.95 10.57 25.70
CA LEU A 399 2.34 9.62 26.74
C LEU A 399 1.27 8.53 26.88
N ASP A 400 1.71 7.28 26.91
CA ASP A 400 0.87 6.13 27.18
C ASP A 400 0.61 6.01 28.68
N VAL A 401 -0.65 5.88 29.09
CA VAL A 401 -1.00 5.74 30.50
C VAL A 401 -1.74 4.44 30.82
N ARG A 402 -1.43 3.91 32.00
CA ARG A 402 -2.04 2.72 32.59
C ARG A 402 -2.41 2.98 34.04
N LEU A 403 -3.29 2.11 34.55
CA LEU A 403 -3.74 2.13 35.92
C LEU A 403 -2.95 1.08 36.73
N SER A 404 -2.44 1.47 37.89
CA SER A 404 -1.88 0.55 38.89
C SER A 404 -2.99 -0.16 39.69
N ALA A 405 -2.62 -1.15 40.50
CA ALA A 405 -3.56 -1.89 41.36
C ALA A 405 -4.27 -1.00 42.40
N ASP A 406 -3.61 0.09 42.81
CA ASP A 406 -4.12 1.10 43.75
C ASP A 406 -4.69 2.35 43.03
N ASN A 407 -5.08 2.21 41.76
CA ASN A 407 -5.76 3.21 40.94
C ASN A 407 -4.97 4.51 40.66
N HIS A 408 -3.64 4.48 40.69
CA HIS A 408 -2.82 5.60 40.22
C HIS A 408 -2.58 5.51 38.71
N VAL A 409 -2.58 6.67 38.04
CA VAL A 409 -2.30 6.76 36.60
C VAL A 409 -0.80 6.94 36.38
N LEU A 410 -0.18 5.96 35.71
CA LEU A 410 1.26 5.87 35.51
C LEU A 410 1.62 5.78 34.03
N LEU A 411 2.81 6.24 33.67
CA LEU A 411 3.32 6.26 32.30
C LEU A 411 3.85 4.88 31.90
N TYR A 412 3.12 4.16 31.06
CA TYR A 412 3.55 2.84 30.58
C TYR A 412 2.73 2.33 29.37
N HIS A 413 3.40 1.77 28.37
CA HIS A 413 2.73 1.29 27.15
C HIS A 413 2.18 -0.14 27.26
N ASP A 414 2.98 -1.11 27.73
CA ASP A 414 2.68 -2.53 27.57
C ASP A 414 1.81 -3.10 28.70
N ARG A 415 1.09 -4.19 28.41
CA ARG A 415 0.26 -4.85 29.42
C ARG A 415 1.08 -5.49 30.53
N THR A 416 2.29 -5.95 30.20
CA THR A 416 3.22 -6.65 31.10
C THR A 416 4.53 -5.89 31.17
N LEU A 417 5.28 -6.07 32.27
CA LEU A 417 6.58 -5.43 32.45
C LEU A 417 7.72 -6.06 31.63
N ALA A 418 7.44 -7.17 30.93
CA ALA A 418 8.45 -8.09 30.39
C ALA A 418 9.42 -7.45 29.40
N ARG A 419 8.93 -6.56 28.51
CA ARG A 419 9.77 -5.97 27.46
C ARG A 419 10.85 -5.05 28.02
N LEU A 420 10.51 -4.21 29.00
CA LEU A 420 11.40 -3.16 29.50
C LEU A 420 12.18 -3.58 30.73
N THR A 421 11.66 -4.51 31.52
CA THR A 421 12.24 -4.88 32.83
C THR A 421 12.62 -6.35 32.95
N GLY A 422 12.12 -7.20 32.03
CA GLY A 422 12.24 -8.66 32.13
C GLY A 422 11.23 -9.33 33.08
N ASP A 423 10.42 -8.57 33.82
CA ASP A 423 9.41 -9.11 34.74
C ASP A 423 8.10 -9.49 34.00
N PRO A 424 7.61 -10.74 34.11
CA PRO A 424 6.45 -11.19 33.35
C PRO A 424 5.09 -10.73 33.91
N ARG A 425 5.05 -10.11 35.09
CA ARG A 425 3.79 -9.72 35.75
C ARG A 425 3.00 -8.69 34.94
N GLU A 426 1.68 -8.69 35.10
CA GLU A 426 0.82 -7.67 34.51
C GLU A 426 0.96 -6.36 35.27
N PHE A 427 0.95 -5.24 34.53
CA PHE A 427 1.15 -3.91 35.08
C PHE A 427 0.10 -3.55 36.16
N GLY A 428 -1.17 -3.90 35.89
CA GLY A 428 -2.30 -3.56 36.76
C GLY A 428 -2.38 -4.37 38.06
N ASP A 429 -1.49 -5.36 38.26
CA ASP A 429 -1.44 -6.17 39.47
C ASP A 429 -0.55 -5.56 40.57
N LEU A 430 0.19 -4.49 40.26
CA LEU A 430 1.18 -3.88 41.14
C LEU A 430 0.77 -2.47 41.55
N THR A 431 1.10 -2.07 42.78
CA THR A 431 0.82 -0.71 43.29
C THR A 431 1.80 0.32 42.71
N ARG A 432 1.48 1.61 42.83
CA ARG A 432 2.41 2.70 42.44
C ARG A 432 3.77 2.56 43.13
N GLU A 433 3.77 2.21 44.42
CA GLU A 433 5.01 2.03 45.19
C GLU A 433 5.84 0.87 44.63
N GLU A 434 5.23 -0.28 44.35
CA GLU A 434 5.93 -1.42 43.76
C GLU A 434 6.48 -1.11 42.36
N LEU A 435 5.68 -0.43 41.53
CA LEU A 435 6.05 -0.02 40.18
C LEU A 435 7.21 0.99 40.15
N SER A 436 7.30 1.86 41.18
CA SER A 436 8.37 2.87 41.29
C SER A 436 9.77 2.27 41.45
N HIS A 437 9.89 0.99 41.83
CA HIS A 437 11.18 0.33 41.98
C HIS A 437 11.82 -0.09 40.64
N PHE A 438 11.01 -0.28 39.59
CA PHE A 438 11.51 -0.75 38.29
C PHE A 438 12.33 0.31 37.57
N ASP A 439 13.45 -0.12 36.98
CA ASP A 439 14.23 0.68 36.05
C ASP A 439 13.68 0.48 34.63
N VAL A 440 13.29 1.58 34.00
CA VAL A 440 12.77 1.64 32.63
C VAL A 440 13.64 2.50 31.70
N GLY A 441 14.84 2.89 32.13
CA GLY A 441 15.79 3.68 31.34
C GLY A 441 17.08 2.94 30.97
N SER A 442 17.55 2.00 31.80
CA SER A 442 18.82 1.29 31.58
C SER A 442 18.89 0.54 30.24
N TRP A 443 17.76 0.06 29.72
CA TRP A 443 17.72 -0.61 28.41
C TRP A 443 18.03 0.34 27.25
N PHE A 444 17.84 1.65 27.44
CA PHE A 444 18.09 2.67 26.43
C PHE A 444 19.57 3.09 26.38
N GLY A 445 20.23 3.15 27.54
CA GLY A 445 21.66 3.39 27.64
C GLY A 445 22.09 3.89 29.03
N ASP A 446 23.41 3.92 29.25
CA ASP A 446 24.01 4.21 30.55
C ASP A 446 23.64 5.59 31.12
N ALA A 447 23.32 6.56 30.26
CA ALA A 447 22.91 7.90 30.68
C ALA A 447 21.54 7.94 31.39
N TYR A 448 20.74 6.89 31.27
CA TYR A 448 19.37 6.81 31.81
C TYR A 448 19.21 5.70 32.85
N GLN A 449 20.32 5.26 33.46
CA GLN A 449 20.26 4.27 34.54
C GLN A 449 19.41 4.79 35.70
N ASN A 450 18.57 3.91 36.25
CA ASN A 450 17.63 4.17 37.34
C ASN A 450 16.44 5.09 36.99
N GLU A 451 16.18 5.38 35.71
CA GLU A 451 14.94 6.06 35.32
C GLU A 451 13.74 5.19 35.74
N LYS A 452 12.79 5.78 36.47
CA LYS A 452 11.66 5.05 37.08
C LYS A 452 10.37 5.23 36.29
N ILE A 453 9.42 4.33 36.52
CA ILE A 453 8.04 4.48 36.05
C ILE A 453 7.42 5.68 36.80
N ALA A 454 7.12 6.75 36.07
CA ALA A 454 6.58 7.99 36.63
C ALA A 454 5.04 8.02 36.59
N GLY A 455 4.45 8.88 37.42
CA GLY A 455 3.04 9.18 37.39
C GLY A 455 2.65 10.26 36.37
N LEU A 456 1.38 10.28 35.98
CA LEU A 456 0.82 11.34 35.13
C LEU A 456 0.87 12.70 35.83
N ASP A 457 0.70 12.74 37.16
CA ASP A 457 0.84 13.92 38.00
C ASP A 457 2.23 14.56 37.89
N GLU A 458 3.28 13.73 37.89
CA GLU A 458 4.67 14.16 37.74
C GLU A 458 4.94 14.73 36.33
N ALA A 459 4.41 14.09 35.29
CA ALA A 459 4.51 14.59 33.92
C ALA A 459 3.75 15.92 33.73
N LEU A 460 2.55 16.05 34.29
CA LEU A 460 1.75 17.28 34.24
C LEU A 460 2.49 18.44 34.89
N ALA A 461 3.13 18.21 36.04
CA ALA A 461 3.96 19.20 36.72
C ALA A 461 5.15 19.65 35.86
N LEU A 462 5.81 18.72 35.16
CA LEU A 462 6.99 18.98 34.33
C LEU A 462 6.66 19.83 33.08
N VAL A 463 5.48 19.69 32.48
CA VAL A 463 5.12 20.39 31.24
C VAL A 463 4.48 21.77 31.44
N ARG A 464 4.14 22.16 32.68
CA ARG A 464 3.49 23.46 32.97
C ARG A 464 4.23 24.63 32.34
N GLY A 465 3.49 25.49 31.64
CA GLY A 465 3.99 26.67 30.94
C GLY A 465 4.80 26.39 29.68
N ARG A 466 5.02 25.13 29.30
CA ARG A 466 5.95 24.74 28.24
C ARG A 466 5.32 23.94 27.10
N ALA A 467 4.43 23.00 27.41
CA ALA A 467 3.71 22.18 26.41
C ALA A 467 2.41 21.61 26.99
N GLY A 468 1.54 21.08 26.13
CA GLY A 468 0.42 20.24 26.55
C GLY A 468 0.78 18.75 26.58
N LEU A 469 -0.09 17.92 27.17
CA LEU A 469 -0.02 16.45 27.05
C LEU A 469 -1.10 15.93 26.09
N MET A 470 -0.75 14.90 25.33
CA MET A 470 -1.71 14.01 24.67
C MET A 470 -1.66 12.65 25.39
N ILE A 471 -2.67 12.37 26.20
CA ILE A 471 -2.69 11.21 27.09
C ILE A 471 -3.31 10.02 26.35
N ASP A 472 -2.52 9.08 25.86
CA ASP A 472 -2.99 7.86 25.19
C ASP A 472 -3.34 6.78 26.21
N MET A 473 -4.63 6.49 26.34
CA MET A 473 -5.11 5.52 27.32
C MET A 473 -4.89 4.08 26.84
N LYS A 474 -4.16 3.28 27.65
CA LYS A 474 -3.93 1.85 27.43
C LYS A 474 -4.63 0.98 28.49
N PRO A 475 -5.97 0.97 28.55
CA PRO A 475 -6.69 0.22 29.57
C PRO A 475 -6.46 -1.28 29.44
N LEU A 476 -6.61 -1.99 30.57
CA LEU A 476 -6.85 -3.42 30.55
C LEU A 476 -8.27 -3.69 30.01
N PRO A 477 -8.51 -4.85 29.37
CA PRO A 477 -9.85 -5.20 28.89
C PRO A 477 -10.92 -5.04 29.99
N GLY A 478 -11.97 -4.26 29.73
CA GLY A 478 -13.04 -4.00 30.70
C GLY A 478 -12.76 -2.90 31.73
N GLN A 479 -11.58 -2.28 31.71
CA GLN A 479 -11.20 -1.18 32.61
C GLN A 479 -11.17 0.18 31.90
N GLU A 480 -11.73 0.29 30.70
CA GLU A 480 -11.65 1.50 29.86
C GLU A 480 -12.23 2.73 30.57
N ARG A 481 -13.37 2.57 31.25
CA ARG A 481 -14.02 3.66 32.00
C ARG A 481 -13.33 3.97 33.32
N VAL A 482 -12.69 2.98 33.94
CA VAL A 482 -11.98 3.15 35.22
C VAL A 482 -10.73 4.00 34.99
N LEU A 483 -9.93 3.64 33.98
CA LEU A 483 -8.77 4.45 33.58
C LEU A 483 -9.20 5.86 33.16
N ALA A 484 -10.25 5.99 32.34
CA ALA A 484 -10.75 7.31 31.93
C ALA A 484 -11.15 8.18 33.13
N ARG A 485 -11.81 7.61 34.15
CA ARG A 485 -12.17 8.34 35.37
C ARG A 485 -10.93 8.80 36.13
N ALA A 486 -9.95 7.91 36.36
CA ALA A 486 -8.73 8.24 37.08
C ALA A 486 -7.91 9.34 36.36
N VAL A 487 -7.89 9.33 35.03
CA VAL A 487 -7.27 10.41 34.23
C VAL A 487 -8.01 11.73 34.43
N LEU A 488 -9.34 11.75 34.39
CA LEU A 488 -10.13 12.97 34.62
C LEU A 488 -9.90 13.52 36.04
N GLU A 489 -9.92 12.66 37.07
CA GLU A 489 -9.62 13.05 38.46
C GLU A 489 -8.21 13.67 38.59
N THR A 490 -7.23 13.12 37.87
CA THR A 490 -5.86 13.67 37.84
C THR A 490 -5.83 15.06 37.17
N LEU A 491 -6.60 15.28 36.10
CA LEU A 491 -6.69 16.56 35.40
C LEU A 491 -7.46 17.63 36.22
N ASP A 492 -8.47 17.22 36.97
CA ASP A 492 -9.18 18.11 37.91
C ASP A 492 -8.25 18.57 39.04
N ALA A 493 -7.50 17.63 39.64
CA ALA A 493 -6.51 17.96 40.66
C ALA A 493 -5.40 18.90 40.12
N GLU A 494 -4.97 18.69 38.88
CA GLU A 494 -4.04 19.60 38.20
C GLU A 494 -4.65 21.00 38.00
N SER A 495 -5.93 21.08 37.62
CA SER A 495 -6.63 22.36 37.47
C SER A 495 -6.66 23.14 38.78
N ASP A 496 -6.93 22.48 39.91
CA ASP A 496 -6.89 23.12 41.25
C ASP A 496 -5.49 23.66 41.61
N ILE A 497 -4.43 22.96 41.21
CA ILE A 497 -3.05 23.44 41.39
C ILE A 497 -2.81 24.66 40.51
N ARG A 498 -3.23 24.63 39.25
CA ARG A 498 -3.07 25.74 38.31
C ARG A 498 -3.87 26.97 38.73
N TYR A 499 -5.10 26.83 39.20
CA TYR A 499 -5.90 27.95 39.73
C TYR A 499 -5.22 28.63 40.91
N ARG A 500 -4.67 27.85 41.85
CA ARG A 500 -3.89 28.39 42.97
C ARG A 500 -2.63 29.10 42.48
N CYS A 501 -1.92 28.53 41.50
CA CYS A 501 -0.75 29.15 40.89
C CYS A 501 -1.12 30.48 40.23
N TRP A 502 -2.21 30.54 39.46
CA TRP A 502 -2.70 31.76 38.81
C TRP A 502 -3.04 32.87 39.80
N ALA A 503 -3.62 32.53 40.95
CA ALA A 503 -3.97 33.50 41.98
C ALA A 503 -2.75 34.23 42.58
N THR A 504 -1.53 33.70 42.40
CA THR A 504 -0.29 34.32 42.90
C THR A 504 0.49 35.11 41.84
N GLN A 505 -0.02 35.22 40.61
CA GLN A 505 0.72 35.85 39.49
C GLN A 505 0.23 37.28 39.26
N GLU A 506 1.16 38.18 38.93
CA GLU A 506 0.87 39.60 38.72
C GLU A 506 0.23 39.90 37.37
N SER A 507 0.45 39.04 36.36
CA SER A 507 -0.08 39.22 35.01
C SER A 507 -0.49 37.90 34.37
N ALA A 508 -1.46 37.94 33.45
CA ALA A 508 -1.91 36.77 32.71
C ALA A 508 -0.81 36.14 31.83
N LEU A 509 0.10 36.95 31.27
CA LEU A 509 1.20 36.44 30.44
C LEU A 509 2.17 35.60 31.28
N THR A 510 2.57 36.13 32.44
CA THR A 510 3.43 35.43 33.41
C THR A 510 2.72 34.19 33.98
N ALA A 511 1.41 34.28 34.21
CA ALA A 511 0.63 33.16 34.69
C ALA A 511 0.58 32.00 33.68
N VAL A 512 0.35 32.28 32.39
CA VAL A 512 0.40 31.24 31.35
C VAL A 512 1.79 30.61 31.28
N ALA A 513 2.85 31.43 31.30
CA ALA A 513 4.23 30.95 31.20
C ALA A 513 4.70 30.11 32.40
N ASN A 514 4.15 30.34 33.59
CA ASN A 514 4.55 29.63 34.82
C ASN A 514 3.57 28.50 35.20
N CYS A 515 2.29 28.65 34.89
CA CYS A 515 1.21 27.81 35.41
C CYS A 515 0.42 27.09 34.31
N SER A 516 0.69 27.30 33.01
CA SER A 516 -0.19 26.90 31.89
C SER A 516 -1.59 27.54 31.97
N PHE A 517 -2.53 27.14 31.09
CA PHE A 517 -3.93 27.56 31.19
C PHE A 517 -4.59 26.98 32.46
N PRO A 518 -5.45 27.74 33.20
CA PRO A 518 -5.96 27.32 34.52
C PRO A 518 -6.73 26.01 34.51
N ASN A 519 -7.63 25.81 33.54
CA ASN A 519 -8.37 24.56 33.40
C ASN A 519 -7.57 23.58 32.55
N ALA A 520 -6.96 22.58 33.19
CA ALA A 520 -6.14 21.58 32.50
C ALA A 520 -6.95 20.79 31.44
N LEU A 521 -8.26 20.62 31.62
CA LEU A 521 -9.13 19.93 30.66
C LEU A 521 -9.19 20.66 29.30
N MET A 522 -9.00 21.98 29.27
CA MET A 522 -9.00 22.76 28.02
C MET A 522 -7.62 22.82 27.34
N ASP A 523 -6.56 22.50 28.08
CA ASP A 523 -5.16 22.60 27.64
C ASP A 523 -4.62 21.23 27.18
N MET A 524 -5.06 20.16 27.84
CA MET A 524 -4.65 18.78 27.58
C MET A 524 -5.54 18.09 26.53
N ARG A 525 -5.07 16.95 26.03
CA ARG A 525 -5.78 16.08 25.08
C ARG A 525 -5.77 14.65 25.60
N ILE A 526 -6.83 13.89 25.30
CA ILE A 526 -6.85 12.43 25.51
C ILE A 526 -6.87 11.73 24.15
N ALA A 527 -6.14 10.64 24.00
CA ALA A 527 -6.22 9.74 22.87
C ALA A 527 -6.73 8.35 23.30
N THR A 528 -7.56 7.73 22.46
CA THR A 528 -8.07 6.38 22.71
C THR A 528 -8.46 5.68 21.42
N MET A 529 -8.39 4.35 21.40
CA MET A 529 -8.88 3.54 20.28
C MET A 529 -10.35 3.10 20.43
N SER A 530 -11.03 3.50 21.52
CA SER A 530 -12.38 3.06 21.86
C SER A 530 -13.42 4.18 21.67
N PRO A 531 -14.33 4.08 20.67
CA PRO A 531 -15.42 5.05 20.50
C PRO A 531 -16.35 5.16 21.72
N ASP A 532 -16.55 4.06 22.45
CA ASP A 532 -17.35 4.06 23.67
C ASP A 532 -16.69 4.89 24.77
N THR A 533 -15.35 4.84 24.86
CA THR A 533 -14.59 5.66 25.80
C THR A 533 -14.60 7.13 25.41
N VAL A 534 -14.55 7.44 24.11
CA VAL A 534 -14.75 8.81 23.61
C VAL A 534 -16.10 9.35 24.09
N SER A 535 -17.17 8.58 23.89
CA SER A 535 -18.53 8.97 24.29
C SER A 535 -18.64 9.18 25.79
N TYR A 536 -18.02 8.32 26.59
CA TYR A 536 -17.97 8.47 28.05
C TYR A 536 -17.25 9.75 28.46
N ILE A 537 -16.05 10.02 27.92
CA ILE A 537 -15.29 11.24 28.24
C ILE A 537 -16.07 12.49 27.84
N LYS A 538 -16.66 12.52 26.64
CA LYS A 538 -17.45 13.66 26.17
C LYS A 538 -18.69 13.94 27.01
N GLN A 539 -19.24 12.95 27.70
CA GLN A 539 -20.34 13.15 28.66
C GLN A 539 -19.86 13.73 29.99
N GLN A 540 -18.65 13.38 30.43
CA GLN A 540 -18.11 13.82 31.73
C GLN A 540 -17.37 15.17 31.64
N ALA A 541 -16.60 15.38 30.57
CA ALA A 541 -15.76 16.56 30.33
C ALA A 541 -15.87 17.00 28.86
N PRO A 542 -16.97 17.67 28.44
CA PRO A 542 -17.23 18.02 27.05
C PRO A 542 -16.17 18.96 26.43
N GLU A 543 -15.51 19.78 27.26
CA GLU A 543 -14.43 20.69 26.89
C GLU A 543 -13.12 19.98 26.57
N LEU A 544 -12.92 18.76 27.08
CA LEU A 544 -11.69 18.00 26.86
C LEU A 544 -11.65 17.47 25.43
N ARG A 545 -10.56 17.78 24.73
CA ARG A 545 -10.38 17.34 23.34
C ARG A 545 -9.93 15.88 23.30
N VAL A 546 -10.64 15.07 22.52
CA VAL A 546 -10.43 13.62 22.41
C VAL A 546 -10.05 13.25 20.98
N THR A 547 -8.90 12.58 20.85
CA THR A 547 -8.41 11.96 19.63
C THR A 547 -8.84 10.49 19.57
N LEU A 548 -9.66 10.12 18.57
CA LEU A 548 -9.94 8.72 18.27
C LEU A 548 -8.78 8.16 17.42
N LEU A 549 -7.99 7.26 17.98
CA LEU A 549 -6.91 6.57 17.28
C LEU A 549 -7.46 5.39 16.47
N ALA A 550 -7.12 5.35 15.18
CA ALA A 550 -7.56 4.32 14.26
C ALA A 550 -6.41 3.87 13.34
N GLN A 551 -6.27 2.55 13.17
CA GLN A 551 -5.33 2.00 12.17
C GLN A 551 -5.93 2.05 10.76
N LEU A 552 -7.25 1.85 10.63
CA LEU A 552 -8.01 2.00 9.40
C LEU A 552 -9.46 2.38 9.77
N ILE A 553 -10.08 3.21 8.94
CA ILE A 553 -11.49 3.60 9.07
C ILE A 553 -12.28 3.00 7.92
N LEU A 554 -13.46 2.47 8.23
CA LEU A 554 -14.38 2.00 7.21
C LEU A 554 -15.27 3.12 6.71
N PRO A 555 -15.45 3.26 5.39
CA PRO A 555 -16.37 4.25 4.84
C PRO A 555 -17.79 4.06 5.38
N GLY A 556 -18.41 5.14 5.88
CA GLY A 556 -19.84 5.20 6.21
C GLY A 556 -20.24 4.82 7.65
N ASN A 557 -19.33 4.28 8.47
CA ASN A 557 -19.67 3.79 9.81
C ASN A 557 -19.16 4.68 10.96
N LEU A 558 -18.31 5.68 10.68
CA LEU A 558 -17.75 6.57 11.69
C LEU A 558 -18.69 7.75 11.96
N ASP A 559 -19.18 7.86 13.19
CA ASP A 559 -19.81 9.08 13.67
C ASP A 559 -18.72 10.15 13.84
N ARG A 560 -18.54 10.97 12.80
CA ARG A 560 -17.49 11.99 12.73
C ARG A 560 -17.73 13.19 13.63
N ARG A 561 -18.83 13.21 14.38
CA ARG A 561 -19.13 14.27 15.37
C ARG A 561 -18.82 13.83 16.80
N SER A 562 -18.45 12.57 17.03
CA SER A 562 -18.27 12.05 18.38
C SER A 562 -16.89 12.38 18.97
N PHE A 563 -15.92 12.85 18.19
CA PHE A 563 -14.54 13.14 18.59
C PHE A 563 -14.06 14.49 18.00
N ASP A 564 -13.01 15.08 18.58
CA ASP A 564 -12.45 16.36 18.10
C ASP A 564 -11.29 16.17 17.14
N ALA A 565 -10.63 15.01 17.20
CA ALA A 565 -9.54 14.65 16.33
C ALA A 565 -9.57 13.16 15.98
N LEU A 566 -9.08 12.83 14.80
CA LEU A 566 -8.96 11.49 14.29
C LEU A 566 -7.48 11.19 14.04
N GLY A 567 -6.91 10.31 14.86
CA GLY A 567 -5.53 9.90 14.75
C GLY A 567 -5.38 8.69 13.85
N LEU A 568 -4.80 8.87 12.67
CA LEU A 568 -4.64 7.81 11.67
C LEU A 568 -3.17 7.43 11.47
N ARG A 569 -2.96 6.14 11.17
CA ARG A 569 -1.66 5.70 10.68
C ARG A 569 -1.31 6.51 9.43
N HIS A 570 -0.11 7.08 9.39
CA HIS A 570 0.28 8.09 8.41
C HIS A 570 0.11 7.65 6.95
N ASN A 571 0.21 6.35 6.64
CA ASN A 571 0.03 5.77 5.31
C ASN A 571 -1.43 5.52 4.92
N ARG A 572 -2.40 5.83 5.79
CA ARG A 572 -3.84 5.72 5.55
C ARG A 572 -4.54 7.07 5.36
N ILE A 573 -3.83 8.16 5.63
CA ILE A 573 -4.35 9.51 5.42
C ILE A 573 -4.31 9.83 3.93
N ASN A 574 -5.43 10.29 3.40
CA ASN A 574 -5.59 10.69 2.00
C ASN A 574 -6.46 11.95 1.89
N ARG A 575 -6.51 12.55 0.70
CA ARG A 575 -7.27 13.79 0.45
C ARG A 575 -8.76 13.69 0.75
N GLN A 576 -9.36 12.51 0.61
CA GLN A 576 -10.78 12.34 0.93
C GLN A 576 -11.01 12.49 2.44
N GLU A 577 -10.11 11.94 3.26
CA GLU A 577 -10.20 12.05 4.71
C GLU A 577 -10.00 13.49 5.20
N ILE A 578 -9.06 14.24 4.60
CA ILE A 578 -8.88 15.67 4.89
C ILE A 578 -10.13 16.48 4.55
N ARG A 579 -10.79 16.19 3.41
CA ARG A 579 -12.05 16.86 3.05
C ARG A 579 -13.18 16.53 4.02
N LEU A 580 -13.24 15.29 4.51
CA LEU A 580 -14.22 14.90 5.52
C LEU A 580 -13.94 15.62 6.85
N ALA A 581 -12.67 15.77 7.23
CA ALA A 581 -12.25 16.53 8.40
C ALA A 581 -12.72 17.99 8.34
N ALA A 582 -12.47 18.65 7.21
CA ALA A 582 -12.94 20.01 6.97
C ALA A 582 -14.48 20.13 6.98
N LEU A 583 -15.20 19.13 6.44
CA LEU A 583 -16.67 19.14 6.37
C LEU A 583 -17.33 18.94 7.74
N TYR A 584 -16.80 18.05 8.57
CA TYR A 584 -17.37 17.70 9.88
C TYR A 584 -16.73 18.46 11.05
N GLY A 585 -15.62 19.16 10.83
CA GLY A 585 -14.99 20.03 11.82
C GLY A 585 -14.10 19.32 12.84
N TYR A 586 -13.40 18.24 12.46
CA TYR A 586 -12.45 17.53 13.34
C TYR A 586 -11.01 17.65 12.82
N GLU A 587 -10.01 17.47 13.70
CA GLU A 587 -8.58 17.49 13.35
C GLU A 587 -8.10 16.12 12.83
N ILE A 588 -7.07 16.11 11.99
CA ILE A 588 -6.37 14.90 11.55
C ILE A 588 -4.98 14.85 12.20
N HIS A 589 -4.74 13.80 13.00
CA HIS A 589 -3.43 13.56 13.61
C HIS A 589 -2.75 12.36 12.93
N ALA A 590 -1.54 12.53 12.41
CA ALA A 590 -0.81 11.46 11.73
C ALA A 590 0.18 10.78 12.69
N TRP A 591 0.12 9.44 12.80
CA TRP A 591 1.06 8.68 13.64
C TRP A 591 1.61 7.41 12.96
N THR A 592 2.76 6.87 13.37
CA THR A 592 3.93 7.61 13.90
C THR A 592 4.82 7.94 12.69
N VAL A 593 5.27 9.19 12.55
CA VAL A 593 5.96 9.68 11.34
C VAL A 593 7.38 10.09 11.67
N ASN A 594 8.36 9.26 11.30
CA ASN A 594 9.77 9.53 11.62
C ASN A 594 10.61 9.98 10.41
N ASP A 595 10.08 9.79 9.21
CA ASP A 595 10.73 10.18 7.96
C ASP A 595 10.36 11.62 7.56
N THR A 596 11.35 12.47 7.35
CA THR A 596 11.16 13.91 7.07
C THR A 596 10.47 14.15 5.73
N ALA A 597 10.70 13.30 4.73
CA ALA A 597 9.98 13.39 3.46
C ALA A 597 8.49 13.09 3.63
N ARG A 598 8.14 12.09 4.45
CA ARG A 598 6.75 11.80 4.78
C ARG A 598 6.11 12.88 5.64
N MET A 599 6.83 13.45 6.62
CA MET A 599 6.35 14.61 7.39
C MET A 599 5.96 15.74 6.44
N SER A 600 6.85 16.09 5.51
CA SER A 600 6.63 17.14 4.51
C SER A 600 5.39 16.86 3.65
N THR A 601 5.20 15.61 3.24
CA THR A 601 4.05 15.18 2.44
C THR A 601 2.74 15.31 3.21
N LEU A 602 2.71 14.98 4.50
CA LEU A 602 1.50 15.08 5.32
C LEU A 602 1.14 16.54 5.64
N ILE A 603 2.14 17.39 5.85
CA ILE A 603 1.93 18.85 5.97
C ILE A 603 1.23 19.36 4.71
N ASP A 604 1.67 18.92 3.53
CA ASP A 604 1.08 19.31 2.24
C ASP A 604 -0.31 18.74 2.01
N LEU A 605 -0.56 17.55 2.53
CA LEU A 605 -1.87 16.91 2.51
C LEU A 605 -2.87 17.68 3.39
N GLY A 606 -2.39 18.40 4.40
CA GLY A 606 -3.19 19.27 5.26
C GLY A 606 -3.57 18.62 6.60
N VAL A 607 -2.71 17.77 7.17
CA VAL A 607 -2.92 17.24 8.53
C VAL A 607 -2.73 18.34 9.58
N ASP A 608 -3.50 18.27 10.67
CA ASP A 608 -3.44 19.26 11.75
C ASP A 608 -2.31 18.98 12.75
N ALA A 609 -1.98 17.70 12.97
CA ALA A 609 -0.87 17.30 13.84
C ALA A 609 -0.09 16.12 13.28
N ILE A 610 1.21 16.04 13.63
CA ILE A 610 2.06 14.89 13.36
C ILE A 610 2.66 14.42 14.68
N ILE A 611 2.49 13.13 14.95
CA ILE A 611 3.03 12.39 16.09
C ILE A 611 4.29 11.68 15.61
N THR A 612 5.43 11.98 16.23
CA THR A 612 6.78 11.59 15.78
C THR A 612 7.68 11.22 16.95
N ASP A 613 8.58 10.26 16.76
CA ASP A 613 9.64 9.97 17.73
C ASP A 613 10.82 10.98 17.63
N TYR A 614 10.82 11.81 16.58
CA TYR A 614 11.81 12.87 16.30
C TYR A 614 11.12 14.25 16.23
N PRO A 615 10.69 14.83 17.36
CA PRO A 615 10.06 16.14 17.38
C PRO A 615 11.00 17.26 16.91
N ASP A 616 12.31 17.13 17.16
CA ASP A 616 13.37 18.02 16.70
C ASP A 616 13.37 18.19 15.16
N ARG A 617 13.30 17.06 14.45
CA ARG A 617 13.30 17.03 12.97
C ARG A 617 12.04 17.68 12.41
N LEU A 618 10.89 17.39 13.01
CA LEU A 618 9.62 17.98 12.57
C LEU A 618 9.62 19.49 12.83
N ARG A 619 10.11 19.93 14.00
CA ARG A 619 10.22 21.35 14.33
C ARG A 619 11.13 22.08 13.35
N ALA A 620 12.32 21.54 13.07
CA ALA A 620 13.25 22.09 12.10
C ALA A 620 12.62 22.19 10.70
N LEU A 621 11.91 21.16 10.24
CA LEU A 621 11.21 21.15 8.95
C LEU A 621 10.12 22.23 8.89
N VAL A 622 9.33 22.40 9.95
CA VAL A 622 8.29 23.44 10.00
C VAL A 622 8.91 24.85 9.98
N GLU A 623 10.02 25.05 10.69
CA GLU A 623 10.75 26.33 10.69
C GLU A 623 11.36 26.64 9.31
N GLU A 624 12.00 25.65 8.68
CA GLU A 624 12.55 25.76 7.31
C GLU A 624 11.44 26.17 6.33
N ARG A 625 10.30 25.48 6.35
CA ARG A 625 9.18 25.74 5.45
C ARG A 625 8.59 27.14 5.62
N ARG A 626 8.60 27.70 6.83
CA ARG A 626 8.14 29.10 7.08
C ARG A 626 9.04 30.16 6.44
N THR A 627 10.28 29.82 6.12
CA THR A 627 11.21 30.73 5.44
C THR A 627 11.15 30.67 3.91
N LEU A 628 10.42 29.69 3.36
CA LEU A 628 10.27 29.52 1.92
C LEU A 628 9.28 30.53 1.34
N SER A 629 9.51 30.94 0.09
CA SER A 629 8.52 31.71 -0.68
C SER A 629 7.33 30.83 -1.11
N ASP A 630 6.16 31.42 -1.38
CA ASP A 630 4.98 30.70 -1.88
C ASP A 630 5.30 29.82 -3.10
N GLY A 631 6.16 30.31 -4.01
CA GLY A 631 6.62 29.56 -5.17
C GLY A 631 7.46 28.35 -4.79
N SER A 632 8.42 28.51 -3.88
CA SER A 632 9.28 27.41 -3.37
C SER A 632 8.45 26.35 -2.64
N LEU A 633 7.48 26.79 -1.85
CA LEU A 633 6.58 25.92 -1.11
C LEU A 633 5.67 25.11 -2.05
N MET A 634 5.16 25.73 -3.12
CA MET A 634 4.37 25.05 -4.15
C MET A 634 5.18 23.97 -4.90
N LEU A 635 6.49 24.16 -5.05
CA LEU A 635 7.39 23.15 -5.61
C LEU A 635 7.64 21.99 -4.65
N VAL A 636 7.79 22.26 -3.34
CA VAL A 636 7.85 21.21 -2.31
C VAL A 636 6.55 20.38 -2.32
N LYS A 637 5.39 21.04 -2.42
CA LYS A 637 4.07 20.41 -2.56
C LYS A 637 3.97 19.51 -3.77
N LEU A 638 4.40 19.99 -4.93
CA LEU A 638 4.36 19.20 -6.16
C LEU A 638 5.31 17.99 -6.09
N ARG A 639 6.51 18.17 -5.52
CA ARG A 639 7.46 17.07 -5.28
C ARG A 639 6.87 16.00 -4.35
N ASN A 640 6.21 16.41 -3.28
CA ASN A 640 5.63 15.49 -2.32
C ASN A 640 4.40 14.76 -2.89
N TRP A 641 3.58 15.43 -3.71
CA TRP A 641 2.49 14.79 -4.43
C TRP A 641 2.94 13.65 -5.37
N LEU A 642 4.14 13.75 -5.96
CA LEU A 642 4.71 12.65 -6.77
C LEU A 642 5.21 11.46 -5.95
N ARG A 643 5.42 11.65 -4.63
CA ARG A 643 5.86 10.60 -3.71
C ARG A 643 4.71 9.89 -3.01
N GLU A 644 3.49 10.44 -3.07
CA GLU A 644 2.24 9.77 -2.65
C GLU A 644 1.87 8.66 -3.63
#